data_AF-A0A094DS21-F1
#
_entry.id   AF-A0A094DS21-F1
#
_cell.length_a   1.000
_cell.length_b   1.000
_cell.length_c   1.000
_cell.angle_alpha   90.00
_cell.angle_beta   90.00
_cell.angle_gamma   90.00
#
_symmetry.space_group_name_H-M   'P 1'
#
loop_
_entity.id
_entity.type
_entity.pdbx_description
1 polymer ?
#
loop_
_entity_poly.entity_id
_entity_poly.type
_entity_poly.pdbx_seq_one_letter_code
_entity_poly.pdbx_strand_id
1 'polypeptide(L)'
;MFGHRKSWSTASVSESKFFPLNRALSIRSGGNKSQGGSAGGSRGFTFSSLRGAGQPELSKKLYRLIKTENSVIGAYEAAGKERLNVGTQLSDWGEQTGDDAVSELSDKIGVLLSELGEQEDSYAHNLDDARSILKTIRNTEKSVQPSRDNRQKIQDEIHKLKMKEPENTRLVVLEQELVRAEAENLVAEAQLTNITRQKLKEAYAQEFAATIERAEKQIILARHGRRMLNLLDDTPVIPGDTRAQFEHGNQARQILTDAEEDLRDWRFEADDVPVSDQIDSNLMPTSGRGIGADTSYEDEETLQTIPSINDTQSRTQGNYETTQAQKGGTYLPHGTTLVGGGSSLRANGKSGASKPRATFVDDVDTSTATRERAEVHACCDASSRLPKLQQPITNDAQQRKLRINLTTTSPSQNYTRKHIPRQIGGTDDKMDSLVARYSRPMFENEGYAKEQQEEMELVQEVPALSLKFAMPPVAQPSSWLRAATDDYSNPNCPIKIAHGTTTLAFRFQGGIIVATDSRATAGNWIASQTVKKVIEINNSLLGTMAGGAADCQYWLAYLGMQCRLHELRQKRRITVAAASKILANIVYSYKGMGLSMGTMCAGVTPSEGPALYYIDSDGTRLAGNLFCVGSGQTFAYGVLDAEYRYDLSEEEALELGRRSILAATHRDAYSGGYINLYHVKEEGWVKHGFNDTNPIFWKTKLEKGEFSNVTSEL
;
A
#
# COMPACT_ATOMS: atom_id res chain seq x y z
N MET A 1 23.86 3.04 68.22
CA MET A 1 23.79 2.59 69.64
C MET A 1 22.42 2.98 70.18
N PHE A 2 21.71 2.07 70.87
CA PHE A 2 20.39 2.28 71.53
C PHE A 2 19.23 2.75 70.60
N GLY A 3 17.95 2.49 70.84
CA GLY A 3 17.22 1.71 71.86
C GLY A 3 15.79 2.30 72.00
N HIS A 4 14.70 1.61 71.60
CA HIS A 4 13.82 0.80 72.47
C HIS A 4 13.37 1.52 73.80
N ARG A 5 12.09 1.57 74.21
CA ARG A 5 10.80 1.01 73.70
C ARG A 5 9.57 1.58 74.46
N LYS A 6 8.41 1.68 73.78
CA LYS A 6 6.98 1.46 74.20
C LYS A 6 6.38 1.93 75.56
N SER A 7 5.26 2.67 75.45
CA SER A 7 3.94 2.47 76.12
C SER A 7 2.85 3.20 75.26
N TRP A 8 1.68 2.64 74.89
CA TRP A 8 0.43 2.39 75.64
C TRP A 8 -0.19 3.65 76.28
N SER A 9 -1.49 4.01 76.18
CA SER A 9 -2.69 3.59 75.39
C SER A 9 -3.82 4.63 75.67
N THR A 10 -4.90 4.87 74.89
CA THR A 10 -6.15 4.05 74.71
C THR A 10 -7.18 4.76 73.76
N ALA A 11 -8.21 4.02 73.29
CA ALA A 11 -9.56 4.47 72.84
C ALA A 11 -9.72 5.30 71.53
N SER A 12 -10.81 5.18 70.73
CA SER A 12 -11.89 4.16 70.68
C SER A 12 -12.78 4.17 69.40
N VAL A 13 -12.96 2.97 68.81
CA VAL A 13 -14.24 2.35 68.33
C VAL A 13 -15.08 2.96 67.18
N SER A 14 -15.18 2.20 66.08
CA SER A 14 -16.42 1.69 65.40
C SER A 14 -15.99 1.00 64.08
N GLU A 15 -15.91 -0.32 63.97
CA GLU A 15 -16.92 -1.41 63.98
C GLU A 15 -17.82 -1.46 62.74
N SER A 16 -17.77 -2.59 62.02
CA SER A 16 -18.39 -2.84 60.71
C SER A 16 -19.59 -3.80 60.78
N LYS A 17 -20.56 -3.66 59.87
CA LYS A 17 -21.67 -4.63 59.70
C LYS A 17 -21.98 -4.91 58.22
N PHE A 18 -22.41 -6.14 57.98
CA PHE A 18 -22.74 -6.76 56.70
C PHE A 18 -24.26 -7.12 56.67
N PHE A 19 -24.72 -7.75 55.58
CA PHE A 19 -25.97 -8.53 55.46
C PHE A 19 -27.30 -7.75 55.13
N PRO A 20 -28.44 -8.40 54.76
CA PRO A 20 -28.64 -8.96 53.40
C PRO A 20 -30.13 -9.05 52.86
N LEU A 21 -30.31 -9.82 51.75
CA LEU A 21 -31.46 -10.69 51.36
C LEU A 21 -32.78 -10.13 50.73
N ASN A 22 -33.14 -10.77 49.60
CA ASN A 22 -34.48 -11.26 49.16
C ASN A 22 -35.63 -10.27 48.77
N ARG A 23 -36.71 -10.64 48.05
CA ARG A 23 -37.06 -11.64 46.98
C ARG A 23 -38.60 -11.84 46.94
N ALA A 24 -39.32 -11.46 45.87
CA ALA A 24 -40.72 -11.89 45.63
C ALA A 24 -41.23 -11.65 44.18
N LEU A 25 -42.38 -12.26 43.81
CA LEU A 25 -43.04 -12.23 42.48
C LEU A 25 -44.55 -11.93 42.61
N SER A 26 -45.18 -11.27 41.61
CA SER A 26 -46.66 -11.20 41.40
C SER A 26 -46.97 -10.64 39.98
N ILE A 27 -47.52 -11.38 39.00
CA ILE A 27 -48.95 -11.68 38.72
C ILE A 27 -49.78 -10.41 38.39
N ARG A 28 -50.30 -10.12 37.19
CA ARG A 28 -51.22 -10.83 36.24
C ARG A 28 -50.86 -10.46 34.77
N SER A 29 -51.11 -11.19 33.67
CA SER A 29 -52.09 -12.21 33.22
C SER A 29 -53.38 -11.67 32.53
N GLY A 30 -53.47 -11.82 31.20
CA GLY A 30 -54.66 -11.56 30.36
C GLY A 30 -54.29 -10.89 29.03
N GLY A 31 -54.78 -11.31 27.86
CA GLY A 31 -55.64 -12.45 27.54
C GLY A 31 -55.58 -12.84 26.05
N ASN A 32 -55.91 -14.09 25.72
CA ASN A 32 -55.75 -14.70 24.40
C ASN A 32 -56.87 -14.28 23.41
N LYS A 33 -56.54 -14.07 22.13
CA LYS A 33 -57.51 -14.16 21.02
C LYS A 33 -56.83 -14.50 19.68
N SER A 34 -57.50 -15.32 18.89
CA SER A 34 -56.93 -16.04 17.75
C SER A 34 -57.73 -15.85 16.45
N GLN A 35 -57.02 -15.86 15.32
CA GLN A 35 -57.50 -16.08 13.95
C GLN A 35 -58.50 -15.09 13.33
N GLY A 36 -58.25 -14.80 12.05
CA GLY A 36 -59.12 -14.02 11.16
C GLY A 36 -58.38 -13.72 9.86
N GLY A 37 -58.46 -14.62 8.88
CA GLY A 37 -57.74 -14.48 7.60
C GLY A 37 -58.69 -14.18 6.43
N SER A 38 -58.26 -13.30 5.52
CA SER A 38 -58.80 -13.20 4.15
C SER A 38 -57.74 -12.63 3.20
N ALA A 39 -57.93 -12.85 1.90
CA ALA A 39 -56.90 -12.73 0.87
C ALA A 39 -56.83 -11.35 0.18
N GLY A 40 -55.80 -11.19 -0.65
CA GLY A 40 -55.89 -10.41 -1.88
C GLY A 40 -55.48 -8.93 -1.81
N GLY A 41 -54.18 -8.66 -1.95
CA GLY A 41 -53.65 -7.29 -2.06
C GLY A 41 -52.45 -7.21 -3.00
N SER A 42 -52.69 -7.25 -4.31
CA SER A 42 -51.63 -7.08 -5.32
C SER A 42 -51.06 -5.66 -5.28
N ARG A 43 -49.88 -5.49 -4.69
CA ARG A 43 -49.09 -4.26 -4.84
C ARG A 43 -48.34 -4.33 -6.17
N GLY A 44 -48.90 -3.71 -7.20
CA GLY A 44 -48.30 -3.67 -8.54
C GLY A 44 -46.94 -2.98 -8.54
N PHE A 45 -46.00 -3.47 -9.36
CA PHE A 45 -44.71 -2.85 -9.59
C PHE A 45 -44.88 -1.48 -10.26
N THR A 46 -44.62 -0.40 -9.53
CA THR A 46 -44.50 0.95 -10.09
C THR A 46 -43.20 1.06 -10.89
N PHE A 47 -43.31 1.06 -12.22
CA PHE A 47 -42.18 1.10 -13.16
C PHE A 47 -41.29 2.36 -13.08
N SER A 48 -41.63 3.34 -12.24
CA SER A 48 -40.90 4.59 -12.04
C SER A 48 -39.46 4.40 -11.55
N SER A 49 -39.14 3.28 -10.88
CA SER A 49 -37.79 3.02 -10.38
C SER A 49 -36.76 2.68 -11.48
N LEU A 50 -37.20 2.43 -12.72
CA LEU A 50 -36.32 2.12 -13.87
C LEU A 50 -35.85 3.35 -14.66
N ARG A 51 -36.09 4.57 -14.16
CA ARG A 51 -35.24 5.72 -14.48
C ARG A 51 -34.42 6.05 -13.26
N GLY A 52 -33.20 5.50 -13.21
CA GLY A 52 -32.20 6.00 -12.28
C GLY A 52 -31.96 7.48 -12.58
N ALA A 53 -32.33 8.36 -11.65
CA ALA A 53 -31.88 9.76 -11.63
C ALA A 53 -30.40 9.76 -11.25
N GLY A 54 -29.56 9.25 -12.16
CA GLY A 54 -28.15 9.06 -11.94
C GLY A 54 -27.52 10.42 -11.67
N GLN A 55 -26.87 10.56 -10.51
CA GLN A 55 -26.20 11.82 -10.20
C GLN A 55 -25.23 12.23 -11.32
N PRO A 56 -25.03 13.53 -11.56
CA PRO A 56 -24.22 14.01 -12.68
C PRO A 56 -22.82 13.42 -12.67
N GLU A 57 -22.28 13.09 -13.83
CA GLU A 57 -21.03 12.31 -13.90
C GLU A 57 -19.79 13.08 -13.38
N LEU A 58 -19.86 14.41 -13.30
CA LEU A 58 -18.87 15.25 -12.63
C LEU A 58 -19.14 15.33 -11.10
N SER A 59 -20.39 15.60 -10.70
CA SER A 59 -20.83 15.58 -9.30
C SER A 59 -20.51 14.26 -8.59
N LYS A 60 -20.66 13.12 -9.28
CA LYS A 60 -20.27 11.78 -8.79
C LYS A 60 -18.77 11.70 -8.45
N LYS A 61 -17.90 12.32 -9.26
CA LYS A 61 -16.45 12.28 -9.09
C LYS A 61 -16.01 13.14 -7.91
N LEU A 62 -16.58 14.35 -7.80
CA LEU A 62 -16.34 15.21 -6.65
C LEU A 62 -16.94 14.63 -5.36
N TYR A 63 -18.09 13.96 -5.42
CA TYR A 63 -18.63 13.20 -4.29
C TYR A 63 -17.70 12.06 -3.84
N ARG A 64 -17.07 11.32 -4.79
CA ARG A 64 -16.07 10.30 -4.45
C ARG A 64 -14.85 10.91 -3.74
N LEU A 65 -14.33 12.03 -4.23
CA LEU A 65 -13.24 12.78 -3.57
C LEU A 65 -13.61 13.14 -2.11
N ILE A 66 -14.75 13.81 -1.91
CA ILE A 66 -15.28 14.19 -0.58
C ILE A 66 -15.54 12.98 0.33
N LYS A 67 -15.81 11.79 -0.23
CA LYS A 67 -15.94 10.55 0.55
C LYS A 67 -14.56 9.98 0.94
N THR A 68 -13.58 10.03 0.04
CA THR A 68 -12.20 9.60 0.32
C THR A 68 -11.53 10.50 1.36
N GLU A 69 -11.71 11.82 1.28
CA GLU A 69 -11.20 12.79 2.28
C GLU A 69 -11.74 12.50 3.68
N ASN A 70 -13.02 12.11 3.82
CA ASN A 70 -13.59 11.68 5.10
C ASN A 70 -12.85 10.45 5.68
N SER A 71 -12.35 9.56 4.83
CA SER A 71 -11.58 8.38 5.25
C SER A 71 -10.12 8.72 5.58
N VAL A 72 -9.61 9.87 5.12
CA VAL A 72 -8.30 10.41 5.48
C VAL A 72 -8.39 11.12 6.83
N ILE A 73 -9.40 11.98 7.03
CA ILE A 73 -9.71 12.65 8.30
C ILE A 73 -9.82 11.63 9.44
N GLY A 74 -10.68 10.61 9.29
CA GLY A 74 -10.84 9.56 10.30
C GLY A 74 -9.60 8.69 10.52
N ALA A 75 -8.63 8.69 9.59
CA ALA A 75 -7.34 8.02 9.79
C ALA A 75 -6.36 8.89 10.61
N TYR A 76 -6.40 10.21 10.47
CA TYR A 76 -5.64 11.13 11.31
C TYR A 76 -6.21 11.20 12.74
N GLU A 77 -7.54 11.24 12.90
CA GLU A 77 -8.19 11.07 14.21
C GLU A 77 -7.73 9.78 14.92
N ALA A 78 -7.73 8.66 14.20
CA ALA A 78 -7.29 7.38 14.75
C ALA A 78 -5.79 7.38 15.09
N ALA A 79 -4.96 8.04 14.27
CA ALA A 79 -3.54 8.20 14.54
C ALA A 79 -3.28 9.05 15.79
N GLY A 80 -4.03 10.13 16.01
CA GLY A 80 -3.97 10.94 17.23
C GLY A 80 -4.38 10.15 18.48
N LYS A 81 -5.49 9.41 18.40
CA LYS A 81 -6.02 8.56 19.48
C LYS A 81 -5.04 7.43 19.86
N GLU A 82 -4.42 6.77 18.88
CA GLU A 82 -3.37 5.77 19.17
C GLU A 82 -2.03 6.39 19.58
N ARG A 83 -1.72 7.62 19.16
CA ARG A 83 -0.53 8.34 19.63
C ARG A 83 -0.62 8.67 21.12
N LEU A 84 -1.77 9.17 21.57
CA LEU A 84 -2.09 9.39 22.99
C LEU A 84 -1.98 8.08 23.79
N ASN A 85 -2.57 7.00 23.28
CA ASN A 85 -2.50 5.66 23.86
C ASN A 85 -1.06 5.15 24.05
N VAL A 86 -0.19 5.37 23.05
CA VAL A 86 1.25 5.06 23.13
C VAL A 86 1.97 5.95 24.14
N GLY A 87 1.58 7.22 24.29
CA GLY A 87 2.11 8.12 25.32
C GLY A 87 1.85 7.61 26.74
N THR A 88 0.61 7.20 27.03
CA THR A 88 0.23 6.59 28.32
C THR A 88 0.97 5.27 28.56
N GLN A 89 0.93 4.33 27.61
CA GLN A 89 1.59 3.03 27.75
C GLN A 89 3.11 3.13 27.94
N LEU A 90 3.75 4.17 27.39
CA LEU A 90 5.18 4.43 27.60
C LEU A 90 5.48 4.85 29.05
N SER A 91 4.65 5.71 29.65
CA SER A 91 4.79 6.11 31.06
C SER A 91 4.52 4.92 31.99
N ASP A 92 3.40 4.21 31.79
CA ASP A 92 3.03 3.00 32.55
C ASP A 92 4.13 1.93 32.51
N TRP A 93 4.74 1.70 31.36
CA TRP A 93 5.85 0.75 31.20
C TRP A 93 7.12 1.22 31.94
N GLY A 94 7.45 2.51 31.86
CA GLY A 94 8.64 3.08 32.46
C GLY A 94 8.65 2.98 33.99
N GLU A 95 7.53 3.27 34.65
CA GLU A 95 7.37 3.08 36.10
C GLU A 95 7.65 1.62 36.51
N GLN A 96 7.21 0.66 35.69
CA GLN A 96 7.41 -0.77 35.92
C GLN A 96 8.86 -1.27 35.71
N THR A 97 9.76 -0.45 35.15
CA THR A 97 11.16 -0.85 34.93
C THR A 97 12.01 -0.89 36.21
N GLY A 98 11.69 -0.03 37.19
CA GLY A 98 12.53 0.17 38.38
C GLY A 98 13.86 0.89 38.13
N ASP A 99 14.05 1.55 36.98
CA ASP A 99 15.16 2.47 36.70
C ASP A 99 14.63 3.92 36.75
N ASP A 100 15.09 4.71 37.73
CA ASP A 100 14.67 6.11 37.96
C ASP A 100 14.82 6.99 36.71
N ALA A 101 15.86 6.76 35.90
CA ALA A 101 16.12 7.54 34.69
C ALA A 101 15.16 7.18 33.57
N VAL A 102 14.90 5.88 33.40
CA VAL A 102 13.91 5.40 32.41
C VAL A 102 12.51 5.89 32.80
N SER A 103 12.13 5.79 34.07
CA SER A 103 10.79 6.18 34.55
C SER A 103 10.52 7.69 34.47
N GLU A 104 11.44 8.56 34.89
CA GLU A 104 11.20 10.01 34.81
C GLU A 104 11.17 10.48 33.34
N LEU A 105 12.02 9.92 32.47
CA LEU A 105 12.08 10.28 31.05
C LEU A 105 10.96 9.68 30.21
N SER A 106 10.53 8.44 30.45
CA SER A 106 9.41 7.81 29.72
C SER A 106 8.12 8.60 29.89
N ASP A 107 7.87 9.12 31.09
CA ASP A 107 6.73 9.96 31.41
C ASP A 107 6.76 11.30 30.65
N LYS A 108 7.90 12.01 30.66
CA LYS A 108 8.01 13.29 29.93
C LYS A 108 8.02 13.10 28.40
N ILE A 109 8.54 11.98 27.89
CA ILE A 109 8.38 11.59 26.48
C ILE A 109 6.91 11.25 26.19
N GLY A 110 6.20 10.63 27.13
CA GLY A 110 4.76 10.38 27.08
C GLY A 110 3.96 11.67 26.87
N VAL A 111 4.27 12.74 27.61
CA VAL A 111 3.66 14.08 27.40
C VAL A 111 3.91 14.62 25.99
N LEU A 112 5.16 14.56 25.49
CA LEU A 112 5.48 15.01 24.12
C LEU A 112 4.80 14.15 23.04
N LEU A 113 4.58 12.86 23.30
CA LEU A 113 3.81 11.99 22.42
C LEU A 113 2.31 12.34 22.45
N SER A 114 1.73 12.61 23.62
CA SER A 114 0.34 13.04 23.75
C SER A 114 0.07 14.34 22.98
N GLU A 115 0.91 15.36 23.14
CA GLU A 115 0.83 16.61 22.40
C GLU A 115 0.97 16.39 20.87
N LEU A 116 1.90 15.52 20.44
CA LEU A 116 1.99 15.09 19.03
C LEU A 116 0.69 14.42 18.53
N GLY A 117 -0.14 13.86 19.40
CA GLY A 117 -1.45 13.28 19.09
C GLY A 117 -2.56 14.33 18.99
N GLU A 118 -2.58 15.33 19.88
CA GLU A 118 -3.52 16.46 19.82
C GLU A 118 -3.32 17.30 18.55
N GLN A 119 -2.08 17.44 18.07
CA GLN A 119 -1.78 18.07 16.78
C GLN A 119 -2.28 17.26 15.55
N GLU A 120 -2.52 15.93 15.67
CA GLU A 120 -3.17 15.16 14.59
C GLU A 120 -4.70 15.39 14.58
N ASP A 121 -5.33 15.54 15.76
CA ASP A 121 -6.78 15.76 15.89
C ASP A 121 -7.16 17.19 15.43
N SER A 122 -6.36 18.19 15.82
CA SER A 122 -6.49 19.57 15.31
C SER A 122 -6.34 19.65 13.79
N TYR A 123 -5.39 18.90 13.22
CA TYR A 123 -5.24 18.81 11.76
C TYR A 123 -6.41 18.08 11.09
N ALA A 124 -6.92 17.00 11.68
CA ALA A 124 -8.11 16.31 11.18
C ALA A 124 -9.35 17.22 11.14
N HIS A 125 -9.50 18.11 12.13
CA HIS A 125 -10.54 19.15 12.15
C HIS A 125 -10.38 20.14 10.99
N ASN A 126 -9.18 20.73 10.83
CA ASN A 126 -8.87 21.65 9.74
C ASN A 126 -9.07 21.03 8.34
N LEU A 127 -8.88 19.71 8.20
CA LEU A 127 -9.18 18.98 6.97
C LEU A 127 -10.69 18.84 6.69
N ASP A 128 -11.58 18.71 7.70
CA ASP A 128 -13.03 18.68 7.40
C ASP A 128 -13.58 20.06 6.98
N ASP A 129 -12.98 21.15 7.46
CA ASP A 129 -13.29 22.50 6.99
C ASP A 129 -12.92 22.70 5.51
N ALA A 130 -11.68 22.36 5.13
CA ALA A 130 -11.23 22.37 3.73
C ALA A 130 -12.15 21.50 2.84
N ARG A 131 -12.49 20.31 3.32
CA ARG A 131 -13.47 19.41 2.70
C ARG A 131 -14.89 20.02 2.67
N SER A 132 -15.27 20.87 3.62
CA SER A 132 -16.55 21.59 3.65
C SER A 132 -16.68 22.60 2.50
N ILE A 133 -15.58 23.25 2.15
CA ILE A 133 -15.48 24.11 0.98
C ILE A 133 -15.70 23.26 -0.31
N LEU A 134 -15.16 22.04 -0.38
CA LEU A 134 -15.43 21.10 -1.49
C LEU A 134 -16.87 20.59 -1.51
N LYS A 135 -17.50 20.34 -0.35
CA LYS A 135 -18.95 20.05 -0.22
C LYS A 135 -19.79 21.15 -0.90
N THR A 136 -19.37 22.41 -0.82
CA THR A 136 -20.03 23.56 -1.47
C THR A 136 -19.95 23.48 -2.99
N ILE A 137 -18.78 23.23 -3.57
CA ILE A 137 -18.61 23.09 -5.05
C ILE A 137 -19.55 22.01 -5.61
N ARG A 138 -19.63 20.85 -4.93
CA ARG A 138 -20.52 19.75 -5.30
C ARG A 138 -22.00 20.17 -5.29
N ASN A 139 -22.40 21.00 -4.33
CA ASN A 139 -23.76 21.49 -4.22
C ASN A 139 -24.10 22.47 -5.34
N THR A 140 -23.20 23.39 -5.69
CA THR A 140 -23.34 24.29 -6.85
C THR A 140 -23.39 23.51 -8.16
N GLU A 141 -22.55 22.49 -8.34
CA GLU A 141 -22.61 21.67 -9.54
C GLU A 141 -23.95 20.93 -9.65
N LYS A 142 -24.48 20.41 -8.53
CA LYS A 142 -25.80 19.76 -8.49
C LYS A 142 -26.95 20.72 -8.86
N SER A 143 -26.86 22.02 -8.57
CA SER A 143 -27.93 22.98 -8.88
C SER A 143 -27.97 23.45 -10.35
N VAL A 144 -26.88 23.28 -11.13
CA VAL A 144 -26.84 23.62 -12.57
C VAL A 144 -27.55 22.58 -13.46
N GLN A 145 -27.70 21.36 -12.98
CA GLN A 145 -28.15 20.20 -13.78
C GLN A 145 -29.55 20.33 -14.37
N PRO A 146 -30.57 20.90 -13.69
CA PRO A 146 -31.88 21.12 -14.30
C PRO A 146 -31.83 21.98 -15.56
N SER A 147 -30.85 22.88 -15.69
CA SER A 147 -30.62 23.67 -16.90
C SER A 147 -30.05 22.79 -18.03
N ARG A 148 -29.04 21.97 -17.73
CA ARG A 148 -28.44 20.99 -18.65
C ARG A 148 -29.47 20.00 -19.19
N ASP A 149 -30.29 19.45 -18.30
CA ASP A 149 -31.35 18.48 -18.60
C ASP A 149 -32.46 19.13 -19.44
N ASN A 150 -32.87 20.36 -19.13
CA ASN A 150 -33.88 21.09 -19.90
C ASN A 150 -33.39 21.39 -21.33
N ARG A 151 -32.16 21.90 -21.47
CA ARG A 151 -31.51 22.14 -22.77
C ARG A 151 -31.43 20.86 -23.61
N GLN A 152 -31.01 19.75 -23.01
CA GLN A 152 -30.94 18.46 -23.70
C GLN A 152 -32.32 17.94 -24.12
N LYS A 153 -33.32 18.04 -23.23
CA LYS A 153 -34.69 17.60 -23.52
C LYS A 153 -35.30 18.32 -24.73
N ILE A 154 -35.13 19.65 -24.81
CA ILE A 154 -35.62 20.43 -25.96
C ILE A 154 -34.88 20.02 -27.25
N GLN A 155 -33.56 19.81 -27.17
CA GLN A 155 -32.75 19.33 -28.29
C GLN A 155 -33.20 17.95 -28.81
N ASP A 156 -33.51 17.01 -27.90
CA ASP A 156 -34.04 15.68 -28.22
C ASP A 156 -35.45 15.75 -28.85
N GLU A 157 -36.32 16.64 -28.34
CA GLU A 157 -37.66 16.85 -28.91
C GLU A 157 -37.60 17.46 -30.33
N ILE A 158 -36.69 18.41 -30.58
CA ILE A 158 -36.42 18.95 -31.93
C ILE A 158 -35.93 17.84 -32.87
N HIS A 159 -34.94 17.04 -32.45
CA HIS A 159 -34.40 15.96 -33.27
C HIS A 159 -35.49 14.92 -33.62
N LYS A 160 -36.31 14.55 -32.64
CA LYS A 160 -37.44 13.62 -32.80
C LYS A 160 -38.54 14.15 -33.71
N LEU A 161 -38.80 15.46 -33.72
CA LEU A 161 -39.73 16.10 -34.66
C LEU A 161 -39.15 16.19 -36.07
N LYS A 162 -37.88 16.62 -36.22
CA LYS A 162 -37.17 16.65 -37.51
C LYS A 162 -37.14 15.30 -38.22
N MET A 163 -37.05 14.20 -37.48
CA MET A 163 -37.07 12.83 -38.00
C MET A 163 -38.48 12.29 -38.35
N LYS A 164 -39.56 12.98 -37.99
CA LYS A 164 -40.95 12.49 -38.19
C LYS A 164 -41.81 13.41 -39.05
N GLU A 165 -41.75 14.71 -38.78
CA GLU A 165 -42.66 15.72 -39.32
C GLU A 165 -41.85 17.01 -39.60
N PRO A 166 -41.00 17.02 -40.65
CA PRO A 166 -40.09 18.15 -40.92
C PRO A 166 -40.82 19.47 -41.26
N GLU A 167 -42.07 19.38 -41.72
CA GLU A 167 -42.95 20.52 -42.04
C GLU A 167 -43.70 21.08 -40.81
N ASN A 168 -43.51 20.52 -39.60
CA ASN A 168 -44.33 20.89 -38.44
C ASN A 168 -43.95 22.28 -37.88
N THR A 169 -44.90 23.21 -37.86
CA THR A 169 -44.71 24.61 -37.41
C THR A 169 -44.23 24.74 -35.96
N ARG A 170 -44.43 23.73 -35.10
CA ARG A 170 -43.92 23.71 -33.72
C ARG A 170 -42.39 23.63 -33.65
N LEU A 171 -41.74 23.21 -34.73
CA LEU A 171 -40.28 23.11 -34.83
C LEU A 171 -39.60 24.47 -34.65
N VAL A 172 -40.15 25.53 -35.26
CA VAL A 172 -39.64 26.91 -35.13
C VAL A 172 -39.77 27.43 -33.70
N VAL A 173 -40.86 27.06 -33.01
CA VAL A 173 -41.08 27.44 -31.60
C VAL A 173 -40.07 26.74 -30.69
N LEU A 174 -39.86 25.43 -30.87
CA LEU A 174 -38.89 24.67 -30.10
C LEU A 174 -37.45 25.14 -30.35
N GLU A 175 -37.10 25.53 -31.58
CA GLU A 175 -35.78 26.12 -31.88
C GLU A 175 -35.58 27.46 -31.15
N GLN A 176 -36.63 28.29 -31.02
CA GLN A 176 -36.57 29.51 -30.22
C GLN A 176 -36.49 29.23 -28.71
N GLU A 177 -37.17 28.19 -28.22
CA GLU A 177 -37.05 27.72 -26.83
C GLU A 177 -35.65 27.13 -26.54
N LEU A 178 -35.02 26.44 -27.50
CA LEU A 178 -33.66 25.93 -27.38
C LEU A 178 -32.65 27.07 -27.21
N VAL A 179 -32.71 28.11 -28.06
CA VAL A 179 -31.81 29.28 -27.96
C VAL A 179 -31.93 29.94 -26.58
N ARG A 180 -33.13 29.99 -25.99
CA ARG A 180 -33.33 30.46 -24.62
C ARG A 180 -32.69 29.53 -23.58
N ALA A 181 -32.93 28.22 -23.67
CA ALA A 181 -32.37 27.24 -22.75
C ALA A 181 -30.83 27.16 -22.83
N GLU A 182 -30.25 27.37 -24.02
CA GLU A 182 -28.80 27.47 -24.22
C GLU A 182 -28.23 28.73 -23.53
N ALA A 183 -28.89 29.88 -23.66
CA ALA A 183 -28.48 31.10 -22.97
C ALA A 183 -28.56 30.97 -21.44
N GLU A 184 -29.64 30.39 -20.91
CA GLU A 184 -29.80 30.12 -19.48
C GLU A 184 -28.75 29.13 -18.96
N ASN A 185 -28.42 28.08 -19.73
CA ASN A 185 -27.37 27.13 -19.39
C ASN A 185 -25.97 27.77 -19.43
N LEU A 186 -25.67 28.62 -20.43
CA LEU A 186 -24.38 29.30 -20.54
C LEU A 186 -24.06 30.21 -19.33
N VAL A 187 -25.08 30.90 -18.78
CA VAL A 187 -24.93 31.68 -17.55
C VAL A 187 -24.62 30.78 -16.35
N ALA A 188 -25.37 29.68 -16.20
CA ALA A 188 -25.20 28.73 -15.11
C ALA A 188 -23.81 28.03 -15.13
N GLU A 189 -23.32 27.66 -16.32
CA GLU A 189 -21.97 27.06 -16.49
C GLU A 189 -20.85 28.07 -16.19
N ALA A 190 -21.03 29.35 -16.54
CA ALA A 190 -20.07 30.40 -16.23
C ALA A 190 -20.00 30.66 -14.71
N GLN A 191 -21.14 30.71 -14.03
CA GLN A 191 -21.22 30.81 -12.57
C GLN A 191 -20.56 29.62 -11.87
N LEU A 192 -20.86 28.40 -12.31
CA LEU A 192 -20.22 27.18 -11.81
C LEU A 192 -18.71 27.23 -11.98
N THR A 193 -18.22 27.55 -13.18
CA THR A 193 -16.78 27.67 -13.47
C THR A 193 -16.08 28.66 -12.54
N ASN A 194 -16.73 29.79 -12.25
CA ASN A 194 -16.19 30.82 -11.36
C ASN A 194 -16.19 30.36 -9.89
N ILE A 195 -17.31 29.85 -9.39
CA ILE A 195 -17.44 29.35 -8.00
C ILE A 195 -16.48 28.17 -7.76
N THR A 196 -16.40 27.22 -8.69
CA THR A 196 -15.43 26.12 -8.64
C THR A 196 -14.00 26.64 -8.56
N ARG A 197 -13.62 27.65 -9.36
CA ARG A 197 -12.26 28.22 -9.31
C ARG A 197 -11.95 28.89 -7.97
N GLN A 198 -12.89 29.68 -7.45
CA GLN A 198 -12.74 30.39 -6.17
C GLN A 198 -12.63 29.38 -5.02
N LYS A 199 -13.62 28.49 -4.88
CA LYS A 199 -13.70 27.55 -3.76
C LYS A 199 -12.65 26.44 -3.83
N LEU A 200 -12.17 26.05 -5.01
CA LEU A 200 -11.03 25.12 -5.13
C LEU A 200 -9.73 25.75 -4.63
N LYS A 201 -9.52 27.05 -4.90
CA LYS A 201 -8.36 27.80 -4.38
C LYS A 201 -8.44 27.96 -2.86
N GLU A 202 -9.63 28.28 -2.36
CA GLU A 202 -9.92 28.44 -0.92
C GLU A 202 -9.70 27.14 -0.14
N ALA A 203 -10.25 26.01 -0.61
CA ALA A 203 -10.11 24.70 0.03
C ALA A 203 -8.64 24.26 0.17
N TYR A 204 -7.88 24.28 -0.93
CA TYR A 204 -6.49 23.85 -0.90
C TYR A 204 -5.54 24.86 -0.23
N ALA A 205 -5.89 26.14 -0.17
CA ALA A 205 -5.16 27.09 0.67
C ALA A 205 -5.29 26.73 2.16
N GLN A 206 -6.48 26.38 2.63
CA GLN A 206 -6.71 25.93 4.00
C GLN A 206 -6.03 24.58 4.30
N GLU A 207 -6.15 23.60 3.39
CA GLU A 207 -5.50 22.29 3.52
C GLU A 207 -3.97 22.41 3.63
N PHE A 208 -3.34 23.21 2.75
CA PHE A 208 -1.89 23.39 2.81
C PHE A 208 -1.43 24.23 4.00
N ALA A 209 -2.19 25.25 4.43
CA ALA A 209 -1.89 26.00 5.66
C ALA A 209 -1.88 25.08 6.90
N ALA A 210 -2.92 24.26 7.06
CA ALA A 210 -3.02 23.28 8.14
C ALA A 210 -1.91 22.20 8.07
N THR A 211 -1.50 21.82 6.86
CA THR A 211 -0.39 20.88 6.64
C THR A 211 0.95 21.45 7.10
N ILE A 212 1.20 22.74 6.82
CA ILE A 212 2.41 23.47 7.24
C ILE A 212 2.43 23.61 8.77
N GLU A 213 1.34 24.11 9.37
CA GLU A 213 1.20 24.24 10.83
C GLU A 213 1.48 22.93 11.56
N ARG A 214 0.83 21.83 11.13
CA ARG A 214 1.08 20.49 11.68
C ARG A 214 2.54 20.09 11.54
N ALA A 215 3.14 20.27 10.36
CA ALA A 215 4.52 19.85 10.12
C ALA A 215 5.53 20.61 11.01
N GLU A 216 5.36 21.92 11.18
CA GLU A 216 6.28 22.76 11.95
C GLU A 216 6.17 22.52 13.46
N LYS A 217 4.94 22.42 14.00
CA LYS A 217 4.71 22.05 15.39
C LYS A 217 5.24 20.64 15.72
N GLN A 218 5.02 19.66 14.83
CA GLN A 218 5.60 18.32 15.00
C GLN A 218 7.14 18.33 14.94
N ILE A 219 7.76 19.23 14.17
CA ILE A 219 9.23 19.41 14.15
C ILE A 219 9.76 19.99 15.47
N ILE A 220 9.05 20.95 16.08
CA ILE A 220 9.39 21.50 17.41
C ILE A 220 9.38 20.37 18.46
N LEU A 221 8.27 19.65 18.56
CA LEU A 221 8.10 18.52 19.50
C LEU A 221 9.15 17.43 19.30
N ALA A 222 9.43 17.04 18.05
CA ALA A 222 10.45 16.04 17.74
C ALA A 222 11.88 16.49 18.10
N ARG A 223 12.19 17.79 18.03
CA ARG A 223 13.48 18.34 18.48
C ARG A 223 13.61 18.23 20.00
N HIS A 224 12.58 18.59 20.75
CA HIS A 224 12.59 18.51 22.22
C HIS A 224 12.60 17.07 22.73
N GLY A 225 11.85 16.15 22.10
CA GLY A 225 11.94 14.71 22.38
C GLY A 225 13.37 14.16 22.18
N ARG A 226 14.09 14.64 21.16
CA ARG A 226 15.51 14.30 20.97
C ARG A 226 16.45 14.96 21.99
N ARG A 227 16.16 16.17 22.48
CA ARG A 227 16.90 16.78 23.61
C ARG A 227 16.74 15.95 24.88
N MET A 228 15.54 15.42 25.11
CA MET A 228 15.18 14.62 26.28
C MET A 228 15.90 13.27 26.31
N LEU A 229 16.03 12.59 25.17
CA LEU A 229 16.79 11.34 25.05
C LEU A 229 18.29 11.50 25.40
N ASN A 230 18.87 12.69 25.20
CA ASN A 230 20.27 12.97 25.57
C ASN A 230 20.51 13.05 27.09
N LEU A 231 19.46 12.91 27.92
CA LEU A 231 19.56 12.84 29.38
C LEU A 231 19.68 11.39 29.90
N LEU A 232 19.47 10.38 29.04
CA LEU A 232 19.54 8.98 29.41
C LEU A 232 20.97 8.45 29.24
N ASP A 233 21.57 7.93 30.31
CA ASP A 233 22.85 7.22 30.23
C ASP A 233 22.64 5.80 29.66
N ASP A 234 23.22 5.52 28.49
CA ASP A 234 23.22 4.21 27.86
C ASP A 234 24.46 3.36 28.21
N THR A 235 25.35 3.87 29.09
CA THR A 235 26.56 3.16 29.53
C THR A 235 26.21 1.77 30.09
N PRO A 236 26.88 0.70 29.60
CA PRO A 236 26.62 -0.66 30.06
C PRO A 236 27.21 -0.90 31.45
N VAL A 237 26.39 -1.34 32.38
CA VAL A 237 26.79 -1.65 33.77
C VAL A 237 27.24 -3.11 33.90
N ILE A 238 28.26 -3.34 34.72
CA ILE A 238 28.82 -4.68 34.97
C ILE A 238 27.85 -5.48 35.86
N PRO A 239 27.58 -6.78 35.57
CA PRO A 239 26.69 -7.59 36.39
C PRO A 239 27.12 -7.69 37.86
N GLY A 240 26.40 -6.99 38.74
CA GLY A 240 26.68 -6.87 40.17
C GLY A 240 26.75 -5.42 40.66
N ASP A 241 27.06 -4.47 39.78
CA ASP A 241 27.08 -3.04 40.07
C ASP A 241 25.68 -2.42 39.91
N THR A 242 25.43 -1.33 40.62
CA THR A 242 24.19 -0.51 40.52
C THR A 242 24.37 0.63 39.51
N ARG A 243 23.31 0.98 38.78
CA ARG A 243 23.28 2.23 38.01
C ARG A 243 23.41 3.46 38.93
N ALA A 244 23.93 4.55 38.38
CA ALA A 244 23.94 5.85 39.06
C ALA A 244 22.52 6.39 39.23
N GLN A 245 22.30 7.22 40.25
CA GLN A 245 21.00 7.86 40.47
C GLN A 245 20.75 8.94 39.39
N PHE A 246 19.49 9.10 38.98
CA PHE A 246 19.12 10.07 37.95
C PHE A 246 19.06 11.51 38.49
N GLU A 247 20.05 12.34 38.13
CA GLU A 247 20.10 13.74 38.56
C GLU A 247 19.38 14.72 37.62
N HIS A 248 19.09 14.33 36.36
CA HIS A 248 18.62 15.25 35.31
C HIS A 248 17.11 15.55 35.31
N GLY A 249 16.33 15.14 36.32
CA GLY A 249 14.86 15.32 36.35
C GLY A 249 14.41 16.78 36.21
N ASN A 250 15.13 17.74 36.80
CA ASN A 250 14.83 19.17 36.62
C ASN A 250 15.09 19.64 35.18
N GLN A 251 16.09 19.09 34.50
CA GLN A 251 16.43 19.39 33.12
C GLN A 251 15.42 18.77 32.14
N ALA A 252 14.91 17.57 32.44
CA ALA A 252 13.82 16.94 31.67
C ALA A 252 12.53 17.78 31.71
N ARG A 253 12.19 18.35 32.87
CA ARG A 253 11.04 19.26 33.02
C ARG A 253 11.25 20.58 32.29
N GLN A 254 12.45 21.16 32.35
CA GLN A 254 12.76 22.37 31.57
C GLN A 254 12.60 22.13 30.07
N ILE A 255 12.97 20.95 29.54
CA ILE A 255 12.75 20.62 28.11
C ILE A 255 11.26 20.59 27.73
N LEU A 256 10.35 20.25 28.66
CA LEU A 256 8.90 20.39 28.41
C LEU A 256 8.47 21.86 28.39
N THR A 257 8.95 22.68 29.33
CA THR A 257 8.66 24.12 29.35
C THR A 257 9.19 24.83 28.11
N ASP A 258 10.40 24.49 27.66
CA ASP A 258 10.97 24.97 26.40
C ASP A 258 10.11 24.56 25.18
N ALA A 259 9.48 23.38 25.23
CA ALA A 259 8.59 22.90 24.17
C ALA A 259 7.23 23.60 24.16
N GLU A 260 6.67 23.89 25.34
CA GLU A 260 5.46 24.70 25.51
C GLU A 260 5.69 26.14 25.01
N GLU A 261 6.85 26.73 25.33
CA GLU A 261 7.23 28.08 24.91
C GLU A 261 7.47 28.15 23.38
N ASP A 262 8.25 27.23 22.79
CA ASP A 262 8.47 27.17 21.34
C ASP A 262 7.15 26.94 20.55
N LEU A 263 6.23 26.10 21.05
CA LEU A 263 4.93 25.87 20.40
C LEU A 263 4.00 27.09 20.49
N ARG A 264 4.13 27.87 21.56
CA ARG A 264 3.33 29.09 21.80
C ARG A 264 3.84 30.28 21.01
N ASP A 265 5.15 30.39 20.82
CA ASP A 265 5.77 31.45 20.02
C ASP A 265 5.81 31.15 18.52
N TRP A 266 5.48 29.91 18.11
CA TRP A 266 5.27 29.55 16.70
C TRP A 266 4.26 30.48 16.01
N ARG A 267 4.57 30.87 14.77
CA ARG A 267 3.75 31.72 13.91
C ARG A 267 3.79 31.19 12.49
N PHE A 268 2.65 31.26 11.81
CA PHE A 268 2.52 30.89 10.41
C PHE A 268 3.24 31.91 9.51
N GLU A 269 4.34 31.49 8.87
CA GLU A 269 5.05 32.28 7.84
C GLU A 269 4.73 31.73 6.44
N ALA A 270 3.79 32.37 5.73
CA ALA A 270 3.48 32.02 4.34
C ALA A 270 3.12 33.26 3.50
N ASP A 271 3.36 33.16 2.18
CA ASP A 271 2.86 34.14 1.21
C ASP A 271 1.33 34.07 1.11
N ASP A 272 0.66 35.22 1.18
CA ASP A 272 -0.80 35.31 0.99
C ASP A 272 -1.23 34.70 -0.36
N VAL A 273 -2.31 33.92 -0.33
CA VAL A 273 -2.88 33.22 -1.50
C VAL A 273 -4.15 33.97 -1.97
N PRO A 274 -4.04 35.09 -2.73
CA PRO A 274 -5.12 36.07 -2.87
C PRO A 274 -6.38 35.50 -3.53
N VAL A 275 -7.44 35.33 -2.74
CA VAL A 275 -8.79 35.00 -3.21
C VAL A 275 -9.46 36.28 -3.74
N SER A 276 -10.31 36.16 -4.75
CA SER A 276 -11.04 37.29 -5.32
C SER A 276 -12.43 37.42 -4.69
N ASP A 277 -12.59 38.31 -3.72
CA ASP A 277 -13.80 38.44 -2.89
C ASP A 277 -15.04 39.04 -3.59
N GLN A 278 -14.99 39.26 -4.91
CA GLN A 278 -16.06 39.95 -5.65
C GLN A 278 -16.64 39.12 -6.80
N ILE A 279 -17.61 38.26 -6.47
CA ILE A 279 -18.62 37.76 -7.40
C ILE A 279 -19.97 37.84 -6.67
N ASP A 280 -20.82 38.80 -7.04
CA ASP A 280 -22.12 39.01 -6.40
C ASP A 280 -23.02 37.78 -6.49
N SER A 281 -23.63 37.42 -5.35
CA SER A 281 -24.60 36.33 -5.22
C SER A 281 -25.93 36.59 -5.95
N ASN A 282 -26.14 37.81 -6.46
CA ASN A 282 -27.36 38.27 -7.14
C ASN A 282 -27.53 37.79 -8.59
N LEU A 283 -26.61 36.99 -9.14
CA LEU A 283 -26.65 36.55 -10.54
C LEU A 283 -27.51 35.30 -10.80
N MET A 284 -28.16 34.72 -9.78
CA MET A 284 -29.08 33.58 -9.96
C MET A 284 -30.48 34.05 -10.44
N PRO A 285 -31.05 33.48 -11.51
CA PRO A 285 -32.40 33.83 -11.95
C PRO A 285 -33.45 33.28 -10.97
N THR A 286 -34.11 34.16 -10.23
CA THR A 286 -35.21 33.78 -9.33
C THR A 286 -36.48 33.47 -10.11
N SER A 287 -36.79 32.19 -10.29
CA SER A 287 -38.02 31.73 -10.94
C SER A 287 -39.26 32.08 -10.10
N GLY A 288 -40.14 32.93 -10.66
CA GLY A 288 -41.23 33.55 -9.92
C GLY A 288 -42.40 32.61 -9.60
N ARG A 289 -42.73 32.50 -8.30
CA ARG A 289 -44.03 32.10 -7.70
C ARG A 289 -44.94 31.17 -8.51
N GLY A 290 -44.92 29.87 -8.16
CA GLY A 290 -46.03 28.93 -8.32
C GLY A 290 -46.43 28.36 -6.95
N ILE A 291 -47.73 28.23 -6.66
CA ILE A 291 -48.23 27.95 -5.28
C ILE A 291 -48.17 26.46 -4.92
N GLY A 292 -47.45 26.15 -3.84
CA GLY A 292 -47.91 25.26 -2.76
C GLY A 292 -47.82 23.74 -2.93
N ALA A 293 -46.83 23.14 -2.27
CA ALA A 293 -46.94 21.83 -1.61
C ALA A 293 -45.84 21.71 -0.54
N ASP A 294 -46.20 21.33 0.69
CA ASP A 294 -45.23 20.97 1.73
C ASP A 294 -44.60 19.60 1.44
N THR A 295 -43.32 19.45 1.81
CA THR A 295 -42.77 18.21 2.38
C THR A 295 -41.46 18.54 3.07
N SER A 296 -41.55 18.93 4.34
CA SER A 296 -40.42 18.77 5.27
C SER A 296 -40.18 17.28 5.51
N TYR A 297 -38.91 16.90 5.62
CA TYR A 297 -38.47 15.89 6.58
C TYR A 297 -37.09 16.30 7.07
N GLU A 298 -36.95 16.32 8.39
CA GLU A 298 -35.75 16.69 9.12
C GLU A 298 -34.91 15.44 9.38
N ASP A 299 -33.60 15.63 9.56
CA ASP A 299 -32.75 14.76 10.38
C ASP A 299 -31.83 15.71 11.17
N GLU A 300 -32.27 16.13 12.36
CA GLU A 300 -31.38 16.71 13.37
C GLU A 300 -30.76 15.61 14.21
N GLU A 301 -29.45 15.69 14.46
CA GLU A 301 -28.90 15.28 15.75
C GLU A 301 -28.24 16.52 16.39
N THR A 302 -28.57 16.77 17.66
CA THR A 302 -28.31 18.07 18.31
C THR A 302 -27.13 18.01 19.26
N LEU A 303 -26.36 19.10 19.29
CA LEU A 303 -25.43 19.39 20.37
C LEU A 303 -25.80 20.74 21.01
N GLN A 304 -26.14 20.71 22.29
CA GLN A 304 -26.70 21.85 23.02
C GLN A 304 -25.60 22.71 23.65
N THR A 305 -25.80 24.02 23.63
CA THR A 305 -25.15 24.95 24.58
C THR A 305 -26.18 25.95 25.11
N ILE A 306 -26.26 26.07 26.43
CA ILE A 306 -27.20 26.96 27.15
C ILE A 306 -26.39 28.10 27.82
N PRO A 307 -26.87 29.35 27.84
CA PRO A 307 -26.00 30.54 27.99
C PRO A 307 -26.09 31.25 29.36
N SER A 308 -25.14 32.17 29.63
CA SER A 308 -25.24 33.32 30.58
C SER A 308 -23.93 34.14 30.60
N ILE A 309 -23.85 35.45 30.96
CA ILE A 309 -24.82 36.58 31.03
C ILE A 309 -24.02 37.92 31.09
N ASN A 310 -24.58 39.01 30.52
CA ASN A 310 -24.42 40.48 30.74
C ASN A 310 -23.12 41.07 31.36
N ASP A 311 -22.44 41.98 30.64
CA ASP A 311 -22.53 43.47 30.66
C ASP A 311 -21.74 44.22 31.75
N THR A 312 -20.91 45.19 31.34
CA THR A 312 -21.06 46.60 31.79
C THR A 312 -20.45 47.58 30.78
N GLN A 313 -20.81 48.86 30.89
CA GLN A 313 -20.61 49.91 29.87
C GLN A 313 -19.38 50.80 30.12
N SER A 314 -18.80 51.37 29.06
CA SER A 314 -18.28 52.74 29.07
C SER A 314 -18.38 53.40 27.69
N ARG A 315 -18.48 54.75 27.63
CA ARG A 315 -18.85 55.50 26.40
C ARG A 315 -18.39 56.97 26.41
N THR A 316 -17.48 57.34 25.51
CA THR A 316 -17.16 58.71 25.04
C THR A 316 -16.34 58.57 23.74
N GLN A 317 -16.76 59.07 22.57
CA GLN A 317 -16.71 60.47 22.06
C GLN A 317 -15.28 61.07 22.00
N GLY A 318 -14.81 61.48 20.79
CA GLY A 318 -13.44 61.98 20.61
C GLY A 318 -12.98 62.53 19.22
N ASN A 319 -13.90 63.03 18.39
CA ASN A 319 -13.75 63.94 17.24
C ASN A 319 -12.37 64.53 16.77
N TYR A 320 -12.21 64.60 15.43
CA TYR A 320 -11.38 65.56 14.62
C TYR A 320 -9.82 65.40 14.71
N GLU A 321 -8.96 65.93 13.82
CA GLU A 321 -9.10 66.72 12.57
C GLU A 321 -7.92 66.49 11.58
N THR A 322 -7.86 67.23 10.45
CA THR A 322 -6.97 66.99 9.30
C THR A 322 -5.98 68.15 9.01
N THR A 323 -4.69 67.87 8.76
CA THR A 323 -3.75 68.68 7.91
C THR A 323 -2.48 67.85 7.63
N GLN A 324 -1.99 67.70 6.39
CA GLN A 324 -1.04 68.55 5.61
C GLN A 324 0.34 68.80 6.25
N ALA A 325 1.49 68.91 5.54
CA ALA A 325 1.92 68.49 4.17
C ALA A 325 3.43 68.84 3.96
N GLN A 326 4.04 68.40 2.84
CA GLN A 326 5.34 68.88 2.25
C GLN A 326 6.68 68.39 2.89
N LYS A 327 7.84 68.33 2.21
CA LYS A 327 8.24 68.20 0.77
C LYS A 327 9.75 67.83 0.63
N GLY A 328 10.11 67.21 -0.51
CA GLY A 328 11.49 67.14 -1.05
C GLY A 328 12.29 65.86 -0.73
N GLY A 329 13.17 65.31 -1.58
CA GLY A 329 13.35 65.49 -3.04
C GLY A 329 14.79 65.82 -3.50
N THR A 330 15.38 64.95 -4.35
CA THR A 330 16.54 65.27 -5.22
C THR A 330 16.65 64.33 -6.43
N TYR A 331 17.43 64.76 -7.43
CA TYR A 331 17.39 64.43 -8.85
C TYR A 331 18.11 63.14 -9.35
N LEU A 332 17.63 62.70 -10.53
CA LEU A 332 18.26 61.92 -11.63
C LEU A 332 19.50 62.64 -12.26
N PRO A 333 20.32 62.10 -13.23
CA PRO A 333 20.01 61.27 -14.44
C PRO A 333 21.00 60.09 -14.69
N HIS A 334 21.05 59.32 -15.79
CA HIS A 334 20.43 59.26 -17.15
C HIS A 334 19.67 57.91 -17.35
N GLY A 335 19.18 57.40 -18.49
CA GLY A 335 19.31 57.65 -19.96
C GLY A 335 20.22 56.61 -20.65
N THR A 336 20.05 56.18 -21.92
CA THR A 336 19.19 56.68 -23.02
C THR A 336 18.82 55.57 -24.05
N THR A 337 17.53 55.20 -24.13
CA THR A 337 16.69 55.05 -25.37
C THR A 337 16.99 53.97 -26.47
N LEU A 338 16.16 52.90 -26.45
CA LEU A 338 15.41 52.22 -27.55
C LEU A 338 16.02 51.29 -28.64
N VAL A 339 15.24 50.21 -28.92
CA VAL A 339 14.93 49.51 -30.23
C VAL A 339 16.10 48.91 -31.02
N GLY A 340 16.17 47.62 -31.39
CA GLY A 340 15.15 46.60 -31.66
C GLY A 340 15.34 46.01 -33.08
N GLY A 341 15.13 44.69 -33.27
CA GLY A 341 14.88 44.09 -34.60
C GLY A 341 15.87 43.04 -35.15
N GLY A 342 15.36 41.82 -35.39
CA GLY A 342 15.40 41.23 -36.74
C GLY A 342 16.49 40.20 -37.15
N SER A 343 16.00 39.00 -37.49
CA SER A 343 16.42 38.15 -38.63
C SER A 343 17.82 37.50 -38.74
N SER A 344 17.81 36.16 -38.65
CA SER A 344 18.16 35.18 -39.71
C SER A 344 19.52 35.20 -40.44
N LEU A 345 20.16 34.01 -40.48
CA LEU A 345 20.91 33.32 -41.57
C LEU A 345 22.14 32.56 -40.99
N ARG A 346 22.82 31.59 -41.64
CA ARG A 346 22.48 30.40 -42.47
C ARG A 346 23.81 29.68 -42.84
N ALA A 347 23.78 28.36 -43.07
CA ALA A 347 24.71 27.56 -43.91
C ALA A 347 26.05 26.98 -43.35
N ASN A 348 26.10 25.64 -43.37
CA ASN A 348 27.07 24.74 -44.05
C ASN A 348 28.59 24.69 -43.71
N GLY A 349 29.08 23.45 -43.53
CA GLY A 349 30.45 23.00 -43.82
C GLY A 349 30.98 21.98 -42.80
N LYS A 350 30.91 20.65 -43.00
CA LYS A 350 31.62 19.72 -43.92
C LYS A 350 33.01 19.26 -43.44
N SER A 351 33.25 17.95 -43.57
CA SER A 351 34.51 17.19 -43.36
C SER A 351 35.03 17.16 -41.91
N GLY A 352 35.83 16.17 -41.49
CA GLY A 352 36.31 14.97 -42.21
C GLY A 352 36.77 13.88 -41.23
N ALA A 353 37.01 12.66 -41.70
CA ALA A 353 37.31 11.51 -40.85
C ALA A 353 38.80 11.11 -40.86
N SER A 354 39.34 10.76 -39.69
CA SER A 354 40.59 10.01 -39.56
C SER A 354 40.64 9.21 -38.24
N LYS A 355 41.13 7.96 -38.33
CA LYS A 355 41.70 7.19 -37.19
C LYS A 355 43.22 7.28 -37.29
N PRO A 356 43.96 7.23 -36.17
CA PRO A 356 44.63 5.98 -35.75
C PRO A 356 44.03 5.49 -34.41
N ARG A 357 43.90 4.19 -34.09
CA ARG A 357 44.89 3.08 -34.02
C ARG A 357 45.84 3.24 -32.83
N ALA A 358 45.82 2.24 -31.95
CA ALA A 358 46.45 2.26 -30.62
C ALA A 358 47.92 1.82 -30.60
N THR A 359 48.58 2.14 -29.49
CA THR A 359 49.85 1.57 -29.02
C THR A 359 49.70 1.17 -27.56
N PHE A 360 50.09 -0.06 -27.22
CA PHE A 360 50.33 -0.49 -25.84
C PHE A 360 51.61 0.18 -25.32
N VAL A 361 51.59 0.62 -24.06
CA VAL A 361 52.78 0.71 -23.19
C VAL A 361 52.29 0.32 -21.80
N ASP A 362 52.85 -0.74 -21.24
CA ASP A 362 52.77 -0.99 -19.81
C ASP A 362 53.83 -0.12 -19.11
N ASP A 363 53.45 0.62 -18.08
CA ASP A 363 54.40 1.10 -17.07
C ASP A 363 53.72 1.09 -15.70
N VAL A 364 54.40 0.50 -14.73
CA VAL A 364 54.00 0.48 -13.33
C VAL A 364 54.81 1.55 -12.63
N ASP A 365 54.15 2.54 -12.02
CA ASP A 365 54.81 3.36 -11.02
C ASP A 365 53.90 3.67 -9.83
N THR A 366 54.47 3.54 -8.63
CA THR A 366 53.78 3.71 -7.36
C THR A 366 54.16 5.04 -6.73
N SER A 367 53.20 5.96 -6.61
CA SER A 367 53.38 7.18 -5.82
C SER A 367 52.31 7.32 -4.73
N THR A 368 52.76 7.45 -3.50
CA THR A 368 51.91 7.74 -2.34
C THR A 368 51.54 9.22 -2.31
N ALA A 369 50.24 9.53 -2.31
CA ALA A 369 49.71 10.85 -2.01
C ALA A 369 48.66 10.77 -0.90
N THR A 370 48.59 11.81 -0.06
CA THR A 370 47.88 11.75 1.23
C THR A 370 46.43 12.24 1.19
N ARG A 371 45.53 11.36 1.65
CA ARG A 371 44.55 11.66 2.71
C ARG A 371 43.73 12.96 2.56
N GLU A 372 42.58 12.84 1.92
CA GLU A 372 41.36 13.55 2.35
C GLU A 372 40.30 12.52 2.75
N ARG A 373 39.52 12.81 3.81
CA ARG A 373 38.68 11.82 4.50
C ARG A 373 37.26 12.35 4.69
N ALA A 374 36.40 12.07 3.71
CA ALA A 374 34.95 12.28 3.85
C ALA A 374 34.31 11.01 4.44
N GLU A 375 33.80 11.10 5.67
CA GLU A 375 33.24 9.96 6.40
C GLU A 375 31.74 9.80 6.08
N VAL A 376 31.40 8.84 5.22
CA VAL A 376 30.03 8.37 5.06
C VAL A 376 29.84 7.15 5.94
N HIS A 377 29.30 7.37 7.14
CA HIS A 377 29.14 6.30 8.14
C HIS A 377 28.00 5.35 7.76
N ALA A 378 28.23 4.04 7.89
CA ALA A 378 27.24 3.03 7.55
C ALA A 378 26.13 2.91 8.61
N CYS A 379 24.91 2.57 8.17
CA CYS A 379 23.80 2.19 9.04
C CYS A 379 23.05 1.00 8.43
N CYS A 380 23.56 -0.21 8.66
CA CYS A 380 22.98 -1.48 8.19
C CYS A 380 23.44 -2.66 9.07
N ASP A 381 23.20 -2.62 10.39
CA ASP A 381 23.39 -3.81 11.26
C ASP A 381 22.56 -3.72 12.55
N ALA A 382 21.34 -4.28 12.56
CA ALA A 382 20.44 -4.24 13.73
C ALA A 382 19.33 -5.32 13.74
N SER A 383 19.63 -6.60 13.46
CA SER A 383 18.66 -7.71 13.64
C SER A 383 19.29 -9.11 13.77
N SER A 384 20.11 -9.34 14.79
CA SER A 384 20.44 -10.72 15.24
C SER A 384 20.95 -10.79 16.68
N ARG A 385 20.05 -10.88 17.67
CA ARG A 385 20.42 -11.31 19.04
C ARG A 385 19.21 -11.77 19.89
N LEU A 386 18.91 -13.07 19.86
CA LEU A 386 18.29 -13.79 20.98
C LEU A 386 19.03 -15.14 21.18
N PRO A 387 19.14 -15.65 22.42
CA PRO A 387 20.19 -16.61 22.77
C PRO A 387 19.83 -18.07 22.52
N LYS A 388 20.86 -18.91 22.36
CA LYS A 388 20.74 -20.37 22.43
C LYS A 388 20.55 -20.81 23.87
N LEU A 389 19.53 -21.64 24.12
CA LEU A 389 19.43 -22.52 25.29
C LEU A 389 19.33 -23.96 24.79
N GLN A 390 20.13 -24.87 25.36
CA GLN A 390 20.24 -26.26 24.91
C GLN A 390 20.64 -27.18 26.06
N GLN A 391 20.35 -28.48 25.91
CA GLN A 391 20.55 -29.57 26.87
C GLN A 391 19.45 -29.67 27.97
N PRO A 392 19.29 -30.84 28.63
CA PRO A 392 18.64 -31.97 27.96
C PRO A 392 17.59 -32.68 28.86
N ILE A 393 16.58 -33.31 28.26
CA ILE A 393 15.69 -34.25 28.96
C ILE A 393 15.64 -35.58 28.19
N THR A 394 15.70 -36.67 28.94
CA THR A 394 15.90 -38.05 28.47
C THR A 394 14.61 -38.72 28.00
N ASN A 395 14.75 -39.69 27.09
CA ASN A 395 13.72 -40.72 26.89
C ASN A 395 13.47 -41.49 28.19
N ASP A 396 12.20 -41.75 28.51
CA ASP A 396 11.79 -43.02 29.09
C ASP A 396 10.39 -43.38 28.58
N ALA A 397 10.06 -44.68 28.53
CA ALA A 397 8.84 -45.18 27.89
C ALA A 397 8.19 -46.31 28.71
N GLN A 398 6.88 -46.24 28.92
CA GLN A 398 6.05 -47.35 29.43
C GLN A 398 4.65 -47.34 28.79
N GLN A 399 3.95 -48.48 28.86
CA GLN A 399 2.77 -48.81 28.05
C GLN A 399 1.49 -49.01 28.89
N ARG A 400 0.29 -48.85 28.28
CA ARG A 400 -0.90 -49.75 28.35
C ARG A 400 -2.03 -49.17 27.46
N LYS A 401 -2.61 -49.90 26.48
CA LYS A 401 -3.59 -51.03 26.53
C LYS A 401 -5.01 -50.57 26.94
N LEU A 402 -6.13 -51.01 26.33
CA LEU A 402 -6.44 -51.82 25.11
C LEU A 402 -7.98 -51.78 24.84
N ARG A 403 -8.42 -52.31 23.67
CA ARG A 403 -9.80 -52.56 23.14
C ARG A 403 -10.36 -51.40 22.28
N ILE A 404 -10.80 -51.58 21.02
CA ILE A 404 -11.47 -52.67 20.26
C ILE A 404 -12.99 -52.74 20.47
N ASN A 405 -13.74 -52.37 19.43
CA ASN A 405 -14.74 -53.26 18.80
C ASN A 405 -15.06 -52.82 17.37
N LEU A 406 -15.51 -53.79 16.55
CA LEU A 406 -15.83 -53.65 15.13
C LEU A 406 -17.15 -54.39 14.87
N THR A 407 -18.04 -53.84 14.02
CA THR A 407 -19.18 -54.56 13.45
C THR A 407 -19.55 -54.01 12.08
N THR A 408 -19.94 -54.89 11.17
CA THR A 408 -20.20 -54.63 9.75
C THR A 408 -21.54 -55.21 9.31
N THR A 409 -22.27 -54.53 8.43
CA THR A 409 -23.26 -55.17 7.54
C THR A 409 -23.54 -54.34 6.28
N SER A 410 -23.81 -55.03 5.16
CA SER A 410 -24.28 -54.45 3.88
C SER A 410 -25.81 -54.61 3.74
N PRO A 411 -26.42 -54.04 2.68
CA PRO A 411 -26.94 -54.91 1.61
C PRO A 411 -26.76 -54.34 0.18
N SER A 412 -27.51 -54.85 -0.82
CA SER A 412 -27.04 -54.97 -2.21
C SER A 412 -28.10 -54.75 -3.33
N GLN A 413 -27.59 -54.36 -4.52
CA GLN A 413 -28.05 -54.64 -5.91
C GLN A 413 -29.53 -54.43 -6.35
N ASN A 414 -29.74 -53.64 -7.42
CA ASN A 414 -30.22 -54.06 -8.77
C ASN A 414 -30.59 -52.82 -9.63
N TYR A 415 -30.04 -52.57 -10.85
CA TYR A 415 -30.19 -53.21 -12.17
C TYR A 415 -31.42 -52.78 -13.02
N THR A 416 -31.19 -52.08 -14.15
CA THR A 416 -31.93 -52.21 -15.43
C THR A 416 -31.16 -51.54 -16.60
N ARG A 417 -31.59 -51.73 -17.87
CA ARG A 417 -30.67 -51.84 -19.02
C ARG A 417 -31.26 -51.41 -20.39
N LYS A 418 -30.51 -50.62 -21.18
CA LYS A 418 -30.57 -50.49 -22.67
C LYS A 418 -29.12 -50.21 -23.16
N HIS A 419 -28.46 -51.01 -24.02
CA HIS A 419 -28.57 -51.15 -25.51
C HIS A 419 -28.29 -49.80 -26.24
N ILE A 420 -27.45 -49.66 -27.29
CA ILE A 420 -27.01 -50.45 -28.50
C ILE A 420 -25.56 -49.97 -28.92
N PRO A 421 -24.67 -50.58 -29.79
CA PRO A 421 -24.58 -51.89 -30.48
C PRO A 421 -23.26 -52.70 -30.18
N ARG A 422 -22.19 -52.61 -31.01
CA ARG A 422 -20.90 -53.36 -31.00
C ARG A 422 -19.73 -52.61 -31.68
N GLN A 423 -18.51 -52.93 -31.21
CA GLN A 423 -17.13 -52.81 -31.74
C GLN A 423 -16.86 -52.42 -33.22
N ILE A 424 -15.73 -51.73 -33.45
CA ILE A 424 -14.51 -52.25 -34.14
C ILE A 424 -13.28 -51.37 -33.79
N GLY A 425 -12.11 -52.01 -33.60
CA GLY A 425 -10.73 -51.52 -33.84
C GLY A 425 -10.24 -50.15 -33.32
N GLY A 426 -9.17 -50.17 -32.51
CA GLY A 426 -8.35 -48.98 -32.22
C GLY A 426 -7.72 -48.99 -30.82
N THR A 427 -6.39 -48.94 -30.74
CA THR A 427 -5.63 -48.75 -29.50
C THR A 427 -4.75 -47.51 -29.64
N ASP A 428 -5.03 -46.46 -28.86
CA ASP A 428 -4.06 -45.49 -28.28
C ASP A 428 -4.82 -44.27 -27.70
N ASP A 429 -5.54 -44.48 -26.59
CA ASP A 429 -6.48 -43.47 -26.06
C ASP A 429 -6.65 -43.51 -24.52
N LYS A 430 -5.54 -43.74 -23.81
CA LYS A 430 -5.53 -43.92 -22.33
C LYS A 430 -4.85 -42.82 -21.51
N MET A 431 -4.07 -41.93 -22.12
CA MET A 431 -3.50 -40.77 -21.41
C MET A 431 -4.53 -39.64 -21.33
N ASP A 432 -5.07 -39.24 -22.48
CA ASP A 432 -5.99 -38.09 -22.61
C ASP A 432 -7.32 -38.32 -21.86
N SER A 433 -7.77 -39.58 -21.77
CA SER A 433 -8.91 -40.01 -20.95
C SER A 433 -8.76 -39.74 -19.44
N LEU A 434 -7.52 -39.59 -18.95
CA LEU A 434 -7.26 -39.16 -17.57
C LEU A 434 -7.20 -37.64 -17.48
N VAL A 435 -6.46 -36.98 -18.38
CA VAL A 435 -6.30 -35.51 -18.43
C VAL A 435 -7.66 -34.82 -18.54
N ALA A 436 -8.50 -35.23 -19.50
CA ALA A 436 -9.84 -34.68 -19.71
C ALA A 436 -10.81 -34.86 -18.51
N ARG A 437 -10.45 -35.68 -17.52
CA ARG A 437 -11.21 -35.91 -16.29
C ARG A 437 -10.86 -34.94 -15.16
N TYR A 438 -9.67 -34.34 -15.19
CA TYR A 438 -9.18 -33.37 -14.21
C TYR A 438 -9.04 -31.94 -14.78
N SER A 439 -9.04 -31.77 -16.12
CA SER A 439 -8.89 -30.47 -16.79
C SER A 439 -10.20 -29.71 -17.06
N ARG A 440 -11.30 -29.98 -16.33
CA ARG A 440 -12.54 -29.20 -16.47
C ARG A 440 -12.51 -27.92 -15.61
N PRO A 441 -12.86 -26.74 -16.15
CA PRO A 441 -13.08 -25.56 -15.33
C PRO A 441 -14.37 -25.73 -14.50
N MET A 442 -14.28 -25.75 -13.18
CA MET A 442 -15.45 -25.72 -12.28
C MET A 442 -15.99 -24.29 -12.13
N PHE A 443 -16.56 -23.73 -13.21
CA PHE A 443 -17.30 -22.46 -13.17
C PHE A 443 -18.48 -22.44 -14.18
N GLU A 444 -19.36 -23.45 -14.07
CA GLU A 444 -20.76 -23.33 -14.47
C GLU A 444 -21.63 -23.75 -13.28
N ASN A 445 -22.68 -22.96 -12.98
CA ASN A 445 -23.55 -23.08 -11.80
C ASN A 445 -22.89 -22.89 -10.41
N GLU A 446 -22.35 -21.70 -10.15
CA GLU A 446 -22.73 -20.99 -8.92
C GLU A 446 -23.47 -19.70 -9.31
N GLY A 447 -24.74 -19.60 -8.88
CA GLY A 447 -25.59 -18.45 -9.18
C GLY A 447 -25.42 -17.36 -8.13
N TYR A 448 -24.51 -16.42 -8.37
CA TYR A 448 -24.39 -15.23 -7.52
C TYR A 448 -25.70 -14.46 -7.49
N ALA A 449 -26.19 -14.14 -6.28
CA ALA A 449 -27.26 -13.17 -6.11
C ALA A 449 -26.75 -11.79 -6.59
N LYS A 450 -27.58 -11.01 -7.28
CA LYS A 450 -27.17 -9.70 -7.85
C LYS A 450 -26.59 -8.76 -6.80
N GLU A 451 -27.14 -8.79 -5.60
CA GLU A 451 -26.68 -8.02 -4.43
C GLU A 451 -25.19 -8.28 -4.13
N GLN A 452 -24.69 -9.51 -4.32
CA GLN A 452 -23.26 -9.84 -4.14
C GLN A 452 -22.39 -9.40 -5.32
N GLN A 453 -22.94 -9.23 -6.53
CA GLN A 453 -22.20 -8.60 -7.63
C GLN A 453 -22.11 -7.09 -7.42
N GLU A 454 -23.19 -6.44 -6.97
CA GLU A 454 -23.20 -5.02 -6.64
C GLU A 454 -22.27 -4.70 -5.44
N GLU A 455 -22.25 -5.53 -4.38
CA GLU A 455 -21.24 -5.42 -3.31
C GLU A 455 -19.81 -5.61 -3.83
N MET A 456 -19.58 -6.53 -4.77
CA MET A 456 -18.24 -6.81 -5.28
C MET A 456 -17.71 -5.70 -6.19
N GLU A 457 -18.56 -5.07 -7.00
CA GLU A 457 -18.23 -3.85 -7.74
C GLU A 457 -18.01 -2.66 -6.79
N LEU A 458 -18.84 -2.51 -5.75
CA LEU A 458 -18.68 -1.46 -4.73
C LEU A 458 -17.38 -1.58 -3.91
N VAL A 459 -16.85 -2.79 -3.75
CA VAL A 459 -15.55 -3.06 -3.10
C VAL A 459 -14.37 -2.96 -4.07
N GLN A 460 -14.61 -2.87 -5.38
CA GLN A 460 -13.54 -2.86 -6.39
C GLN A 460 -12.88 -1.48 -6.58
N GLU A 461 -13.54 -0.37 -6.20
CA GLU A 461 -12.92 0.96 -6.11
C GLU A 461 -12.28 1.24 -4.73
N VAL A 462 -11.40 0.34 -4.27
CA VAL A 462 -10.35 0.77 -3.32
C VAL A 462 -9.41 1.71 -4.09
N PRO A 463 -9.17 2.96 -3.64
CA PRO A 463 -8.15 3.79 -4.24
C PRO A 463 -6.81 3.07 -4.13
N ALA A 464 -6.17 2.80 -5.28
CA ALA A 464 -4.79 2.35 -5.24
C ALA A 464 -3.98 3.43 -4.51
N LEU A 465 -3.18 3.01 -3.51
CA LEU A 465 -2.05 3.82 -3.03
C LEU A 465 -1.35 4.37 -4.28
N SER A 466 -1.07 5.67 -4.32
CA SER A 466 -0.63 6.34 -5.56
C SER A 466 0.80 5.91 -5.92
N LEU A 467 0.92 4.72 -6.52
CA LEU A 467 2.15 4.13 -7.07
C LEU A 467 2.62 4.85 -8.35
N LYS A 468 2.27 6.14 -8.48
CA LYS A 468 2.95 7.09 -9.36
C LYS A 468 4.31 7.37 -8.75
N PHE A 469 5.27 6.51 -9.04
CA PHE A 469 6.67 6.91 -9.07
C PHE A 469 6.78 8.23 -9.84
N ALA A 470 7.67 9.12 -9.40
CA ALA A 470 7.91 10.39 -10.08
C ALA A 470 8.47 10.12 -11.48
N MET A 471 7.59 10.06 -12.48
CA MET A 471 7.98 9.81 -13.86
C MET A 471 8.91 10.93 -14.33
N PRO A 472 10.01 10.62 -15.05
CA PRO A 472 10.90 11.64 -15.59
C PRO A 472 10.11 12.72 -16.36
N PRO A 473 10.46 14.02 -16.23
CA PRO A 473 9.71 15.14 -16.81
C PRO A 473 9.98 15.27 -18.32
N VAL A 474 9.61 14.23 -19.07
CA VAL A 474 9.77 14.08 -20.51
C VAL A 474 8.42 13.70 -21.13
N ALA A 475 8.16 14.16 -22.35
CA ALA A 475 6.83 14.04 -22.98
C ALA A 475 6.33 12.59 -23.16
N GLN A 476 7.24 11.61 -23.18
CA GLN A 476 6.93 10.17 -23.20
C GLN A 476 7.96 9.39 -22.36
N PRO A 477 7.70 9.15 -21.06
CA PRO A 477 8.66 8.49 -20.18
C PRO A 477 9.03 7.07 -20.62
N SER A 478 8.08 6.31 -21.18
CA SER A 478 8.32 4.93 -21.63
C SER A 478 9.20 4.84 -22.88
N SER A 479 9.09 5.77 -23.83
CA SER A 479 9.96 5.79 -25.02
C SER A 479 11.34 6.36 -24.71
N TRP A 480 11.45 7.33 -23.80
CA TRP A 480 12.74 7.75 -23.23
C TRP A 480 13.43 6.60 -22.52
N LEU A 481 12.72 5.91 -21.62
CA LEU A 481 13.27 4.80 -20.84
C LEU A 481 13.70 3.65 -21.76
N ARG A 482 12.91 3.33 -22.79
CA ARG A 482 13.29 2.37 -23.82
C ARG A 482 14.58 2.77 -24.54
N ALA A 483 14.72 4.02 -24.97
CA ALA A 483 15.97 4.51 -25.56
C ALA A 483 17.15 4.50 -24.56
N ALA A 484 16.88 4.54 -23.26
CA ALA A 484 17.88 4.49 -22.19
C ALA A 484 18.29 3.06 -21.77
N THR A 485 17.43 2.05 -21.93
CA THR A 485 17.64 0.69 -21.37
C THR A 485 17.50 -0.48 -22.34
N ASP A 486 16.71 -0.36 -23.41
CA ASP A 486 16.39 -1.46 -24.34
C ASP A 486 17.47 -1.58 -25.43
N ASP A 487 18.36 -2.55 -25.27
CA ASP A 487 19.50 -2.81 -26.16
C ASP A 487 19.09 -3.22 -27.59
N TYR A 488 17.85 -3.71 -27.77
CA TYR A 488 17.27 -3.99 -29.09
C TYR A 488 16.77 -2.71 -29.77
N SER A 489 16.18 -1.78 -29.00
CA SER A 489 15.75 -0.47 -29.51
C SER A 489 16.90 0.53 -29.67
N ASN A 490 17.96 0.41 -28.87
CA ASN A 490 19.17 1.23 -28.94
C ASN A 490 20.41 0.42 -28.50
N PRO A 491 21.23 -0.10 -29.43
CA PRO A 491 22.46 -0.83 -29.11
C PRO A 491 23.50 -0.05 -28.27
N ASN A 492 23.39 1.28 -28.28
CA ASN A 492 24.18 2.22 -27.48
C ASN A 492 23.38 2.75 -26.27
N CYS A 493 22.51 1.92 -25.67
CA CYS A 493 21.77 2.31 -24.47
C CYS A 493 22.74 2.58 -23.29
N PRO A 494 22.58 3.70 -22.55
CA PRO A 494 23.45 4.04 -21.42
C PRO A 494 23.32 3.07 -20.23
N ILE A 495 22.20 2.35 -20.11
CA ILE A 495 21.92 1.42 -18.99
C ILE A 495 21.61 0.03 -19.56
N LYS A 496 22.61 -0.86 -19.64
CA LYS A 496 22.38 -2.25 -20.05
C LYS A 496 21.84 -3.06 -18.86
N ILE A 497 20.58 -3.49 -18.95
CA ILE A 497 19.93 -4.31 -17.91
C ILE A 497 20.44 -5.75 -17.99
N ALA A 498 21.50 -6.07 -17.25
CA ALA A 498 22.04 -7.43 -17.14
C ALA A 498 21.27 -8.27 -16.09
N HIS A 499 20.80 -9.46 -16.47
CA HIS A 499 20.08 -10.38 -15.58
C HIS A 499 21.00 -11.38 -14.86
N GLY A 500 22.07 -10.87 -14.23
CA GLY A 500 23.14 -11.67 -13.63
C GLY A 500 22.68 -12.56 -12.47
N THR A 501 22.31 -13.81 -12.73
CA THR A 501 21.67 -14.75 -11.79
C THR A 501 21.50 -16.16 -12.40
N THR A 502 21.43 -17.19 -11.56
CA THR A 502 20.75 -18.46 -11.87
C THR A 502 19.75 -18.81 -10.77
N THR A 503 18.48 -18.95 -11.14
CA THR A 503 17.44 -19.60 -10.32
C THR A 503 16.82 -20.75 -11.08
N LEU A 504 16.38 -21.79 -10.38
CA LEU A 504 15.60 -22.89 -10.96
C LEU A 504 14.55 -23.41 -9.97
N ALA A 505 13.48 -23.99 -10.49
CA ALA A 505 12.53 -24.77 -9.73
C ALA A 505 11.94 -25.91 -10.57
N PHE A 506 11.66 -27.05 -9.95
CA PHE A 506 11.00 -28.18 -10.61
C PHE A 506 10.11 -29.00 -9.67
N ARG A 507 8.99 -29.49 -10.22
CA ARG A 507 8.03 -30.39 -9.57
C ARG A 507 8.55 -31.83 -9.65
N PHE A 508 8.34 -32.60 -8.60
CA PHE A 508 8.57 -34.05 -8.57
C PHE A 508 7.53 -34.72 -7.64
N GLN A 509 7.48 -36.04 -7.56
CA GLN A 509 6.49 -36.74 -6.72
C GLN A 509 6.60 -36.40 -5.21
N GLY A 510 7.74 -35.91 -4.74
CA GLY A 510 7.93 -35.40 -3.37
C GLY A 510 7.42 -33.97 -3.11
N GLY A 511 7.20 -33.16 -4.15
CA GLY A 511 6.83 -31.74 -4.00
C GLY A 511 7.45 -30.85 -5.08
N ILE A 512 8.12 -29.77 -4.67
CA ILE A 512 8.88 -28.87 -5.57
C ILE A 512 10.26 -28.59 -4.97
N ILE A 513 11.33 -28.77 -5.74
CA ILE A 513 12.66 -28.23 -5.38
C ILE A 513 12.81 -26.83 -5.96
N VAL A 514 13.33 -25.90 -5.16
CA VAL A 514 13.71 -24.55 -5.57
C VAL A 514 15.17 -24.32 -5.21
N ALA A 515 15.99 -23.91 -6.17
CA ALA A 515 17.42 -23.68 -5.98
C ALA A 515 17.86 -22.35 -6.62
N THR A 516 18.77 -21.61 -5.97
CA THR A 516 19.34 -20.37 -6.50
C THR A 516 20.83 -20.25 -6.18
N ASP A 517 21.54 -19.46 -6.98
CA ASP A 517 22.80 -18.84 -6.57
C ASP A 517 22.55 -17.63 -5.63
N SER A 518 23.60 -16.89 -5.26
CA SER A 518 23.50 -15.70 -4.38
C SER A 518 24.39 -14.51 -4.78
N ARG A 519 24.98 -14.50 -5.99
CA ARG A 519 25.78 -13.38 -6.50
C ARG A 519 24.89 -12.21 -6.94
N ALA A 520 25.33 -10.99 -6.72
CA ALA A 520 24.76 -9.79 -7.33
C ALA A 520 25.86 -8.92 -7.94
N THR A 521 25.60 -8.35 -9.11
CA THR A 521 26.60 -7.66 -9.93
C THR A 521 26.11 -6.30 -10.42
N ALA A 522 26.99 -5.30 -10.42
CA ALA A 522 26.77 -4.00 -11.05
C ALA A 522 27.69 -3.91 -12.28
N GLY A 523 27.17 -4.31 -13.45
CA GLY A 523 28.03 -4.63 -14.60
C GLY A 523 29.00 -5.76 -14.22
N ASN A 524 30.30 -5.55 -14.41
CA ASN A 524 31.34 -6.53 -14.06
C ASN A 524 31.73 -6.53 -12.57
N TRP A 525 31.28 -5.54 -11.78
CA TRP A 525 31.59 -5.49 -10.35
C TRP A 525 30.71 -6.47 -9.57
N ILE A 526 31.33 -7.36 -8.78
CA ILE A 526 30.60 -8.26 -7.87
C ILE A 526 30.23 -7.45 -6.61
N ALA A 527 29.00 -6.94 -6.58
CA ALA A 527 28.48 -6.12 -5.50
C ALA A 527 28.16 -6.93 -4.23
N SER A 528 27.78 -8.20 -4.37
CA SER A 528 27.62 -9.13 -3.25
C SER A 528 27.73 -10.59 -3.71
N GLN A 529 28.07 -11.48 -2.77
CA GLN A 529 28.08 -12.93 -2.95
C GLN A 529 27.02 -13.63 -2.07
N THR A 530 26.21 -12.90 -1.30
CA THR A 530 25.38 -13.45 -0.21
C THR A 530 23.87 -13.11 -0.31
N VAL A 531 23.40 -12.68 -1.48
CA VAL A 531 22.00 -12.28 -1.68
C VAL A 531 21.05 -13.48 -1.64
N LYS A 532 20.03 -13.42 -0.78
CA LYS A 532 18.97 -14.45 -0.69
C LYS A 532 17.99 -14.31 -1.85
N LYS A 533 18.23 -15.00 -2.98
CA LYS A 533 17.36 -14.94 -4.18
C LYS A 533 16.07 -15.76 -4.10
N VAL A 534 15.70 -16.22 -2.91
CA VAL A 534 14.40 -16.83 -2.60
C VAL A 534 13.70 -15.94 -1.58
N ILE A 535 12.50 -15.48 -1.93
CA ILE A 535 11.59 -14.74 -1.05
C ILE A 535 10.55 -15.71 -0.50
N GLU A 536 10.42 -15.73 0.81
CA GLU A 536 9.48 -16.55 1.57
C GLU A 536 8.14 -15.79 1.65
N ILE A 537 7.28 -15.96 0.63
CA ILE A 537 6.04 -15.19 0.43
C ILE A 537 5.05 -15.43 1.57
N ASN A 538 4.89 -16.70 1.96
CA ASN A 538 4.30 -17.15 3.21
C ASN A 538 4.85 -18.57 3.53
N ASN A 539 4.32 -19.25 4.54
CA ASN A 539 4.79 -20.57 4.96
C ASN A 539 4.67 -21.69 3.90
N SER A 540 3.96 -21.48 2.79
CA SER A 540 3.70 -22.49 1.75
C SER A 540 3.90 -21.98 0.31
N LEU A 541 4.40 -20.75 0.14
CA LEU A 541 4.68 -20.11 -1.14
C LEU A 541 6.11 -19.52 -1.15
N LEU A 542 6.86 -19.82 -2.20
CA LEU A 542 8.18 -19.25 -2.48
C LEU A 542 8.15 -18.46 -3.80
N GLY A 543 8.91 -17.38 -3.85
CA GLY A 543 9.21 -16.61 -5.06
C GLY A 543 10.71 -16.56 -5.33
N THR A 544 11.16 -16.78 -6.56
CA THR A 544 12.58 -16.60 -6.93
C THR A 544 12.86 -15.20 -7.46
N MET A 545 14.09 -14.71 -7.36
CA MET A 545 14.50 -13.40 -7.86
C MET A 545 15.57 -13.52 -8.96
N ALA A 546 15.23 -13.08 -10.17
CA ALA A 546 16.18 -12.84 -11.26
C ALA A 546 15.78 -11.55 -12.02
N GLY A 547 16.77 -10.75 -12.43
CA GLY A 547 16.54 -9.41 -12.99
C GLY A 547 16.89 -8.29 -11.99
N GLY A 548 16.11 -7.22 -11.97
CA GLY A 548 16.21 -6.12 -11.01
C GLY A 548 15.95 -6.60 -9.58
N ALA A 549 16.98 -6.55 -8.73
CA ALA A 549 16.90 -7.02 -7.35
C ALA A 549 15.83 -6.27 -6.53
N ALA A 550 15.73 -4.95 -6.71
CA ALA A 550 14.72 -4.12 -6.05
C ALA A 550 13.29 -4.48 -6.51
N ASP A 551 13.07 -4.59 -7.82
CA ASP A 551 11.76 -4.96 -8.40
C ASP A 551 11.28 -6.31 -7.86
N CYS A 552 12.14 -7.33 -7.91
CA CYS A 552 11.82 -8.66 -7.42
C CYS A 552 11.52 -8.65 -5.92
N GLN A 553 12.39 -8.03 -5.11
CA GLN A 553 12.24 -8.01 -3.65
C GLN A 553 10.97 -7.26 -3.22
N TYR A 554 10.70 -6.10 -3.83
CA TYR A 554 9.53 -5.28 -3.52
C TYR A 554 8.23 -5.98 -3.93
N TRP A 555 8.11 -6.42 -5.18
CA TRP A 555 6.85 -6.99 -5.68
C TRP A 555 6.54 -8.37 -5.12
N LEU A 556 7.54 -9.19 -4.75
CA LEU A 556 7.31 -10.45 -4.04
C LEU A 556 6.93 -10.24 -2.56
N ALA A 557 7.48 -9.24 -1.87
CA ALA A 557 7.03 -8.87 -0.54
C ALA A 557 5.59 -8.32 -0.56
N TYR A 558 5.26 -7.47 -1.53
CA TYR A 558 3.90 -6.98 -1.77
C TYR A 558 2.92 -8.12 -2.11
N LEU A 559 3.35 -9.11 -2.91
CA LEU A 559 2.55 -10.32 -3.15
C LEU A 559 2.26 -11.07 -1.83
N GLY A 560 3.23 -11.16 -0.91
CA GLY A 560 3.01 -11.73 0.42
C GLY A 560 1.90 -11.02 1.20
N MET A 561 1.89 -9.68 1.17
CA MET A 561 0.82 -8.87 1.76
C MET A 561 -0.55 -9.16 1.11
N GLN A 562 -0.62 -9.26 -0.23
CA GLN A 562 -1.86 -9.58 -0.93
C GLN A 562 -2.35 -11.02 -0.65
N CYS A 563 -1.43 -11.99 -0.55
CA CYS A 563 -1.74 -13.36 -0.14
C CYS A 563 -2.32 -13.37 1.29
N ARG A 564 -1.76 -12.59 2.21
CA ARG A 564 -2.26 -12.49 3.58
C ARG A 564 -3.61 -11.79 3.68
N LEU A 565 -3.86 -10.76 2.87
CA LEU A 565 -5.18 -10.11 2.78
C LEU A 565 -6.24 -11.06 2.19
N HIS A 566 -5.87 -11.91 1.23
CA HIS A 566 -6.76 -12.96 0.72
C HIS A 566 -7.11 -13.96 1.83
N GLU A 567 -6.13 -14.45 2.60
CA GLU A 567 -6.35 -15.36 3.73
C GLU A 567 -7.33 -14.81 4.76
N LEU A 568 -7.18 -13.54 5.14
CA LEU A 568 -8.04 -12.89 6.14
C LEU A 568 -9.48 -12.68 5.62
N ARG A 569 -9.63 -12.26 4.36
CA ARG A 569 -10.94 -12.01 3.74
C ARG A 569 -11.71 -13.32 3.46
N GLN A 570 -11.02 -14.34 2.94
CA GLN A 570 -11.63 -15.57 2.43
C GLN A 570 -11.58 -16.74 3.45
N LYS A 571 -10.92 -16.56 4.60
CA LYS A 571 -10.75 -17.56 5.67
C LYS A 571 -10.13 -18.89 5.19
N ARG A 572 -9.38 -18.85 4.08
CA ARG A 572 -8.70 -20.00 3.45
C ARG A 572 -7.38 -19.56 2.83
N ARG A 573 -6.42 -20.48 2.68
CA ARG A 573 -5.17 -20.22 1.94
C ARG A 573 -5.47 -19.82 0.49
N ILE A 574 -4.63 -18.94 -0.06
CA ILE A 574 -4.63 -18.58 -1.48
C ILE A 574 -4.06 -19.74 -2.32
N THR A 575 -4.54 -19.90 -3.54
CA THR A 575 -3.99 -20.85 -4.52
C THR A 575 -2.74 -20.30 -5.21
N VAL A 576 -1.80 -21.15 -5.61
CA VAL A 576 -0.61 -20.73 -6.37
C VAL A 576 -1.03 -20.10 -7.70
N ALA A 577 -2.11 -20.60 -8.32
CA ALA A 577 -2.73 -20.01 -9.48
C ALA A 577 -3.20 -18.57 -9.24
N ALA A 578 -3.82 -18.26 -8.10
CA ALA A 578 -4.26 -16.91 -7.78
C ALA A 578 -3.11 -15.99 -7.40
N ALA A 579 -2.17 -16.43 -6.54
CA ALA A 579 -0.99 -15.65 -6.16
C ALA A 579 -0.16 -15.24 -7.39
N SER A 580 0.17 -16.20 -8.26
CA SER A 580 0.88 -15.94 -9.51
C SER A 580 0.11 -15.00 -10.45
N LYS A 581 -1.23 -15.05 -10.47
CA LYS A 581 -2.06 -14.19 -11.33
C LYS A 581 -2.20 -12.77 -10.78
N ILE A 582 -2.19 -12.57 -9.45
CA ILE A 582 -2.08 -11.25 -8.82
C ILE A 582 -0.79 -10.57 -9.28
N LEU A 583 0.36 -11.24 -9.11
CA LEU A 583 1.64 -10.67 -9.52
C LEU A 583 1.72 -10.42 -11.03
N ALA A 584 1.28 -11.35 -11.87
CA ALA A 584 1.28 -11.17 -13.32
C ALA A 584 0.39 -9.99 -13.77
N ASN A 585 -0.74 -9.74 -13.10
CA ASN A 585 -1.59 -8.58 -13.37
C ASN A 585 -0.94 -7.26 -12.91
N ILE A 586 -0.21 -7.27 -11.78
CA ILE A 586 0.53 -6.10 -11.28
C ILE A 586 1.65 -5.74 -12.26
N VAL A 587 2.55 -6.66 -12.58
CA VAL A 587 3.71 -6.34 -13.46
C VAL A 587 3.26 -5.92 -14.87
N TYR A 588 2.17 -6.49 -15.38
CA TYR A 588 1.59 -6.08 -16.66
C TYR A 588 1.04 -4.65 -16.66
N SER A 589 0.59 -4.09 -15.52
CA SER A 589 0.17 -2.69 -15.46
C SER A 589 1.35 -1.70 -15.54
N TYR A 590 2.57 -2.17 -15.28
CA TYR A 590 3.83 -1.46 -15.49
C TYR A 590 4.54 -1.85 -16.80
N LYS A 591 3.88 -2.57 -17.71
CA LYS A 591 4.50 -3.01 -18.97
C LYS A 591 5.00 -1.81 -19.79
N GLY A 592 6.29 -1.82 -20.14
CA GLY A 592 6.95 -0.70 -20.82
C GLY A 592 7.37 0.46 -19.92
N MET A 593 7.22 0.35 -18.60
CA MET A 593 7.75 1.29 -17.59
C MET A 593 9.09 0.82 -16.99
N GLY A 594 9.71 -0.21 -17.56
CA GLY A 594 11.09 -0.62 -17.26
C GLY A 594 11.30 -1.46 -16.00
N LEU A 595 10.24 -2.06 -15.43
CA LEU A 595 10.41 -3.17 -14.49
C LEU A 595 11.24 -4.28 -15.16
N SER A 596 12.11 -4.90 -14.36
CA SER A 596 13.04 -5.94 -14.78
C SER A 596 12.90 -7.13 -13.82
N MET A 597 12.10 -8.13 -14.18
CA MET A 597 11.97 -9.32 -13.35
C MET A 597 11.60 -10.56 -14.14
N GLY A 598 12.22 -11.69 -13.80
CA GLY A 598 11.77 -13.04 -14.09
C GLY A 598 11.73 -13.81 -12.77
N THR A 599 10.57 -14.38 -12.43
CA THR A 599 10.33 -15.01 -11.13
C THR A 599 9.54 -16.30 -11.28
N MET A 600 9.87 -17.29 -10.43
CA MET A 600 9.08 -18.51 -10.27
C MET A 600 8.30 -18.43 -8.96
N CYS A 601 6.99 -18.55 -9.05
CA CYS A 601 6.10 -18.74 -7.90
C CYS A 601 5.84 -20.24 -7.73
N ALA A 602 6.32 -20.81 -6.62
CA ALA A 602 6.23 -22.23 -6.30
C ALA A 602 5.43 -22.43 -5.00
N GLY A 603 4.50 -23.39 -5.00
CA GLY A 603 3.70 -23.74 -3.84
C GLY A 603 3.12 -25.15 -3.93
N VAL A 604 2.69 -25.69 -2.78
CA VAL A 604 1.87 -26.90 -2.73
C VAL A 604 0.59 -26.53 -1.98
N THR A 605 -0.58 -26.82 -2.56
CA THR A 605 -1.87 -26.61 -1.88
C THR A 605 -2.73 -27.87 -1.97
N PRO A 606 -3.60 -28.15 -0.96
CA PRO A 606 -4.49 -29.31 -0.99
C PRO A 606 -5.44 -29.34 -2.21
N SER A 607 -5.62 -28.19 -2.88
CA SER A 607 -6.51 -27.99 -4.02
C SER A 607 -5.84 -28.06 -5.39
N GLU A 608 -4.51 -27.88 -5.47
CA GLU A 608 -3.75 -27.85 -6.73
C GLU A 608 -2.66 -28.95 -6.79
N GLY A 609 -2.34 -29.56 -5.64
CA GLY A 609 -1.08 -30.27 -5.44
C GLY A 609 0.12 -29.32 -5.56
N PRO A 610 1.31 -29.84 -5.91
CA PRO A 610 2.46 -29.01 -6.25
C PRO A 610 2.19 -28.21 -7.53
N ALA A 611 2.27 -26.88 -7.47
CA ALA A 611 2.07 -25.99 -8.61
C ALA A 611 3.23 -24.98 -8.75
N LEU A 612 3.66 -24.76 -9.98
CA LEU A 612 4.81 -23.93 -10.34
C LEU A 612 4.45 -23.01 -11.52
N TYR A 613 4.68 -21.71 -11.35
CA TYR A 613 4.40 -20.69 -12.34
C TYR A 613 5.61 -19.79 -12.60
N TYR A 614 6.04 -19.68 -13.85
CA TYR A 614 6.93 -18.62 -14.33
C TYR A 614 6.14 -17.33 -14.59
N ILE A 615 6.70 -16.19 -14.20
CA ILE A 615 6.12 -14.84 -14.36
C ILE A 615 7.25 -13.86 -14.71
N ASP A 616 7.00 -12.89 -15.61
CA ASP A 616 7.98 -11.83 -15.92
C ASP A 616 7.39 -10.42 -16.07
N SER A 617 8.27 -9.42 -16.18
CA SER A 617 7.94 -8.00 -16.40
C SER A 617 7.25 -7.69 -17.74
N ASP A 618 7.21 -8.64 -18.68
CA ASP A 618 6.37 -8.55 -19.87
C ASP A 618 4.90 -8.96 -19.58
N GLY A 619 4.61 -9.44 -18.36
CA GLY A 619 3.31 -9.98 -17.97
C GLY A 619 3.06 -11.41 -18.48
N THR A 620 4.10 -12.09 -18.96
CA THR A 620 4.02 -13.53 -19.26
C THR A 620 3.68 -14.28 -17.98
N ARG A 621 2.83 -15.31 -18.08
CA ARG A 621 2.56 -16.22 -16.96
C ARG A 621 2.30 -17.63 -17.46
N LEU A 622 3.24 -18.53 -17.19
CA LEU A 622 3.21 -19.93 -17.66
C LEU A 622 3.17 -20.89 -16.48
N ALA A 623 2.25 -21.86 -16.51
CA ALA A 623 2.35 -23.05 -15.67
C ALA A 623 3.38 -24.01 -16.26
N GLY A 624 4.16 -24.72 -15.44
CA GLY A 624 5.16 -25.66 -15.94
C GLY A 624 5.58 -26.71 -14.92
N ASN A 625 6.36 -27.69 -15.38
CA ASN A 625 6.93 -28.73 -14.52
C ASN A 625 8.32 -28.38 -14.03
N LEU A 626 9.10 -27.67 -14.83
CA LEU A 626 10.42 -27.15 -14.48
C LEU A 626 10.67 -25.83 -15.20
N PHE A 627 11.45 -24.95 -14.58
CA PHE A 627 11.92 -23.70 -15.17
C PHE A 627 13.30 -23.36 -14.59
N CYS A 628 14.17 -22.78 -15.42
CA CYS A 628 15.38 -22.07 -15.01
C CYS A 628 15.31 -20.63 -15.55
N VAL A 629 15.72 -19.65 -14.74
CA VAL A 629 15.59 -18.21 -15.03
C VAL A 629 16.84 -17.44 -14.60
N GLY A 630 17.39 -16.62 -15.50
CA GLY A 630 18.55 -15.74 -15.30
C GLY A 630 19.67 -16.00 -16.32
N SER A 631 20.76 -15.21 -16.28
CA SER A 631 21.91 -15.33 -17.19
C SER A 631 22.47 -16.76 -17.32
N GLY A 632 22.54 -17.52 -16.22
CA GLY A 632 23.06 -18.89 -16.23
C GLY A 632 22.01 -19.99 -16.51
N GLN A 633 20.76 -19.63 -16.86
CA GLN A 633 19.66 -20.59 -16.98
C GLN A 633 19.94 -21.74 -17.95
N THR A 634 20.67 -21.49 -19.04
CA THR A 634 21.00 -22.51 -20.05
C THR A 634 21.95 -23.59 -19.53
N PHE A 635 22.88 -23.22 -18.64
CA PHE A 635 23.77 -24.17 -17.97
C PHE A 635 23.04 -25.00 -16.91
N ALA A 636 22.01 -24.43 -16.27
CA ALA A 636 21.14 -25.16 -15.35
C ALA A 636 20.22 -26.15 -16.09
N TYR A 637 19.53 -25.71 -17.16
CA TYR A 637 18.73 -26.59 -18.03
C TYR A 637 19.57 -27.77 -18.55
N GLY A 638 20.79 -27.53 -19.04
CA GLY A 638 21.66 -28.58 -19.60
C GLY A 638 22.08 -29.70 -18.64
N VAL A 639 21.89 -29.53 -17.32
CA VAL A 639 22.02 -30.59 -16.31
C VAL A 639 20.64 -31.10 -15.90
N LEU A 640 19.73 -30.18 -15.60
CA LEU A 640 18.38 -30.50 -15.12
C LEU A 640 17.63 -31.39 -16.12
N ASP A 641 17.59 -31.03 -17.40
CA ASP A 641 16.86 -31.77 -18.45
C ASP A 641 17.51 -33.13 -18.78
N ALA A 642 18.78 -33.35 -18.41
CA ALA A 642 19.51 -34.58 -18.67
C ALA A 642 19.31 -35.65 -17.57
N GLU A 643 19.11 -35.23 -16.33
CA GLU A 643 19.02 -36.11 -15.15
C GLU A 643 17.61 -36.14 -14.51
N TYR A 644 16.74 -35.17 -14.82
CA TYR A 644 15.40 -35.06 -14.23
C TYR A 644 14.49 -36.25 -14.55
N ARG A 645 13.83 -36.75 -13.49
CA ARG A 645 12.73 -37.70 -13.55
C ARG A 645 11.66 -37.26 -12.55
N TYR A 646 10.40 -37.61 -12.78
CA TYR A 646 9.33 -37.26 -11.85
C TYR A 646 9.37 -38.09 -10.54
N ASP A 647 10.09 -39.22 -10.54
CA ASP A 647 10.16 -40.21 -9.47
C ASP A 647 11.50 -40.22 -8.68
N LEU A 648 12.24 -39.10 -8.71
CA LEU A 648 13.48 -38.88 -7.93
C LEU A 648 13.22 -38.98 -6.41
N SER A 649 14.16 -39.52 -5.62
CA SER A 649 14.11 -39.39 -4.16
C SER A 649 14.23 -37.92 -3.71
N GLU A 650 13.87 -37.59 -2.47
CA GLU A 650 14.06 -36.24 -1.92
C GLU A 650 15.55 -35.83 -1.94
N GLU A 651 16.44 -36.78 -1.65
CA GLU A 651 17.89 -36.61 -1.72
C GLU A 651 18.41 -36.45 -3.15
N GLU A 652 17.92 -37.27 -4.10
CA GLU A 652 18.26 -37.15 -5.52
C GLU A 652 17.82 -35.79 -6.08
N ALA A 653 16.60 -35.35 -5.79
CA ALA A 653 16.05 -34.09 -6.26
C ALA A 653 16.80 -32.88 -5.66
N LEU A 654 17.15 -32.93 -4.37
CA LEU A 654 17.97 -31.89 -3.73
C LEU A 654 19.40 -31.83 -4.29
N GLU A 655 20.01 -32.98 -4.62
CA GLU A 655 21.32 -33.02 -5.28
C GLU A 655 21.25 -32.56 -6.74
N LEU A 656 20.22 -32.91 -7.50
CA LEU A 656 20.02 -32.43 -8.87
C LEU A 656 19.86 -30.90 -8.92
N GLY A 657 19.06 -30.33 -8.00
CA GLY A 657 18.94 -28.88 -7.84
C GLY A 657 20.27 -28.22 -7.48
N ARG A 658 21.03 -28.81 -6.54
CA ARG A 658 22.38 -28.36 -6.17
C ARG A 658 23.34 -28.39 -7.36
N ARG A 659 23.39 -29.52 -8.06
CA ARG A 659 24.33 -29.79 -9.16
C ARG A 659 24.03 -28.95 -10.41
N SER A 660 22.76 -28.62 -10.65
CA SER A 660 22.34 -27.73 -11.73
C SER A 660 22.73 -26.26 -11.48
N ILE A 661 22.55 -25.75 -10.25
CA ILE A 661 23.09 -24.43 -9.87
C ILE A 661 24.62 -24.44 -9.94
N LEU A 662 25.28 -25.48 -9.43
CA LEU A 662 26.75 -25.60 -9.48
C LEU A 662 27.30 -25.47 -10.92
N ALA A 663 26.65 -26.12 -11.89
CA ALA A 663 27.00 -26.02 -13.31
C ALA A 663 27.00 -24.58 -13.82
N ALA A 664 25.93 -23.84 -13.51
CA ALA A 664 25.78 -22.45 -13.91
C ALA A 664 26.80 -21.55 -13.20
N THR A 665 27.00 -21.70 -11.89
CA THR A 665 27.99 -20.90 -11.13
C THR A 665 29.45 -21.14 -11.56
N HIS A 666 29.74 -22.25 -12.26
CA HIS A 666 31.04 -22.53 -12.85
C HIS A 666 31.21 -21.94 -14.27
N ARG A 667 30.12 -21.59 -14.98
CA ARG A 667 30.15 -21.20 -16.41
C ARG A 667 29.64 -19.79 -16.70
N ASP A 668 28.64 -19.32 -15.96
CA ASP A 668 28.16 -17.94 -16.02
C ASP A 668 28.93 -17.07 -15.01
N ALA A 669 29.68 -16.09 -15.50
CA ALA A 669 30.44 -15.15 -14.67
C ALA A 669 29.55 -14.35 -13.70
N TYR A 670 28.26 -14.15 -14.02
CA TYR A 670 27.34 -13.36 -13.20
C TYR A 670 26.58 -14.19 -12.15
N SER A 671 26.73 -15.51 -12.15
CA SER A 671 26.18 -16.42 -11.13
C SER A 671 27.27 -16.89 -10.16
N GLY A 672 26.95 -17.05 -8.87
CA GLY A 672 27.93 -17.59 -7.91
C GLY A 672 27.60 -17.37 -6.44
N GLY A 673 28.65 -17.44 -5.61
CA GLY A 673 28.55 -17.31 -4.16
C GLY A 673 28.14 -18.62 -3.50
N TYR A 674 26.89 -18.70 -3.06
CA TYR A 674 26.33 -19.80 -2.28
C TYR A 674 25.13 -20.41 -3.01
N ILE A 675 24.96 -21.72 -2.86
CA ILE A 675 23.76 -22.45 -3.31
C ILE A 675 22.73 -22.41 -2.17
N ASN A 676 21.56 -21.87 -2.47
CA ASN A 676 20.42 -21.73 -1.57
C ASN A 676 19.34 -22.74 -1.99
N LEU A 677 18.93 -23.66 -1.11
CA LEU A 677 18.05 -24.80 -1.45
C LEU A 677 16.82 -24.87 -0.55
N TYR A 678 15.66 -25.05 -1.19
CA TYR A 678 14.36 -25.24 -0.53
C TYR A 678 13.61 -26.42 -1.17
N HIS A 679 12.81 -27.11 -0.35
CA HIS A 679 11.85 -28.13 -0.75
C HIS A 679 10.46 -27.68 -0.29
N VAL A 680 9.51 -27.53 -1.23
CA VAL A 680 8.13 -27.14 -0.93
C VAL A 680 7.24 -28.38 -0.84
N LYS A 681 6.59 -28.56 0.32
CA LYS A 681 5.62 -29.62 0.64
C LYS A 681 4.27 -29.00 1.02
N GLU A 682 3.23 -29.81 1.22
CA GLU A 682 1.87 -29.32 1.53
C GLU A 682 1.78 -28.65 2.91
N GLU A 683 2.55 -29.16 3.88
CA GLU A 683 2.68 -28.60 5.21
C GLU A 683 3.32 -27.19 5.16
N GLY A 684 4.29 -27.02 4.26
CA GLY A 684 5.06 -25.81 4.04
C GLY A 684 6.38 -26.08 3.32
N TRP A 685 7.21 -25.05 3.17
CA TRP A 685 8.58 -25.23 2.67
C TRP A 685 9.58 -25.56 3.78
N VAL A 686 10.63 -26.29 3.42
CA VAL A 686 11.79 -26.63 4.26
C VAL A 686 13.05 -26.10 3.57
N LYS A 687 13.94 -25.47 4.34
CA LYS A 687 15.23 -24.98 3.83
C LYS A 687 16.32 -26.02 4.06
N HIS A 688 16.97 -26.46 2.99
CA HIS A 688 17.98 -27.53 3.01
C HIS A 688 19.43 -27.03 2.92
N GLY A 689 19.66 -25.72 2.76
CA GLY A 689 21.01 -25.17 2.83
C GLY A 689 21.16 -23.72 2.37
N PHE A 690 22.33 -23.16 2.71
CA PHE A 690 22.92 -21.95 2.13
C PHE A 690 24.45 -22.16 2.17
N ASN A 691 24.99 -22.78 1.12
CA ASN A 691 26.32 -23.40 1.16
C ASN A 691 27.25 -22.83 0.07
N ASP A 692 28.49 -22.48 0.43
CA ASP A 692 29.48 -21.94 -0.50
C ASP A 692 29.69 -22.90 -1.69
N THR A 693 29.67 -22.35 -2.91
CA THR A 693 29.94 -23.07 -4.14
C THR A 693 31.36 -23.62 -4.21
N ASN A 694 32.37 -22.97 -3.59
CA ASN A 694 33.77 -23.38 -3.72
C ASN A 694 34.07 -24.76 -3.10
N PRO A 695 33.71 -25.05 -1.82
CA PRO A 695 33.88 -26.39 -1.26
C PRO A 695 33.07 -27.45 -2.01
N ILE A 696 31.87 -27.11 -2.51
CA ILE A 696 31.03 -28.04 -3.28
C ILE A 696 31.71 -28.37 -4.61
N PHE A 697 32.21 -27.36 -5.35
CA PHE A 697 32.92 -27.56 -6.62
C PHE A 697 34.11 -28.50 -6.46
N TRP A 698 35.00 -28.24 -5.51
CA TRP A 698 36.18 -29.08 -5.30
C TRP A 698 35.81 -30.48 -4.81
N LYS A 699 34.81 -30.63 -3.94
CA LYS A 699 34.30 -31.93 -3.53
C LYS A 699 33.74 -32.72 -4.72
N THR A 700 32.85 -32.11 -5.51
CA THR A 700 32.26 -32.72 -6.72
C THR A 700 33.33 -33.12 -7.73
N LYS A 701 34.35 -32.28 -7.94
CA LYS A 701 35.49 -32.58 -8.83
C LYS A 701 36.33 -33.77 -8.34
N LEU A 702 36.69 -33.79 -7.05
CA LEU A 702 37.61 -34.79 -6.49
C LEU A 702 36.92 -36.14 -6.20
N GLU A 703 35.65 -36.14 -5.78
CA GLU A 703 34.92 -37.37 -5.42
C GLU A 703 34.16 -37.99 -6.60
N LYS A 704 33.59 -37.18 -7.51
CA LYS A 704 32.82 -37.68 -8.66
C LYS A 704 33.59 -37.64 -10.00
N GLY A 705 34.80 -37.07 -10.02
CA GLY A 705 35.62 -36.94 -11.24
C GLY A 705 35.11 -35.89 -12.25
N GLU A 706 34.13 -35.07 -11.85
CA GLU A 706 33.51 -34.04 -12.70
C GLU A 706 34.43 -32.81 -12.89
N PHE A 707 34.04 -31.89 -13.78
CA PHE A 707 34.82 -30.68 -14.10
C PHE A 707 36.29 -30.99 -14.45
N SER A 708 36.50 -32.06 -15.24
CA SER A 708 37.81 -32.57 -15.66
C SER A 708 38.65 -31.57 -16.46
N ASN A 709 38.02 -30.56 -17.06
CA ASN A 709 38.66 -29.46 -17.78
C ASN A 709 39.38 -28.43 -16.88
N VAL A 710 39.24 -28.52 -15.56
CA VAL A 710 39.93 -27.69 -14.58
C VAL A 710 41.08 -28.50 -13.98
N THR A 711 42.27 -27.93 -13.83
CA THR A 711 43.38 -28.63 -13.14
C THR A 711 43.12 -28.71 -11.64
N SER A 712 43.55 -29.80 -11.01
CA SER A 712 43.68 -29.90 -9.54
C SER A 712 45.11 -29.59 -9.07
N GLU A 713 46.05 -29.49 -10.02
CA GLU A 713 47.38 -28.94 -9.84
C GLU A 713 47.32 -27.42 -10.01
N LEU A 714 48.04 -26.70 -9.14
CA LEU A 714 48.13 -25.24 -9.02
C LEU A 714 49.61 -24.83 -8.93
#